data_AF-A0A8S3RL84-F1
#
_entry.id   AF-A0A8S3RL84-F1
#
_cell.length_a   1.000
_cell.length_b   1.000
_cell.length_c   1.000
_cell.angle_alpha   90.00
_cell.angle_beta   90.00
_cell.angle_gamma   90.00
#
_symmetry.space_group_name_H-M   'P 1'
#
loop_
_entity.id
_entity.type
_entity.pdbx_description
1 polymer ?
#
loop_
_entity_poly.entity_id
_entity_poly.type
_entity_poly.pdbx_seq_one_letter_code
_entity_poly.pdbx_strand_id
1 'polypeptide(L)'
;MDSDSDYADSNYQLTSHSELSLEFDFDDSPNEASCIVIDDTCTDSQIVHDSDAETQIPVPKISLRFVSSSDSDSEDLPHHKKQKKEQTCSTPKRKPCKQIDPNIELVSDLQQSFCQQEIKLKTVNFKLSDRREKVKQISEKNKQLKRKLDRSFNREDEKSTKIQKYELEINSLKRELKKKTTETTLLKNILDNAKKKSTKYTNLYYESKRTEIKLNKELKSTSIEISNAKSALQEKETELNKDRKLNEELKECHTSIEYLESLLQDTPELILYDEDLKKFNTKTIECVINLSDLKVPIEKISPVIKQIADICGKIPNNLPSTRTIERMIDSKIAIAHKQISNVLSNKIDTTLYTDETRKYGKTLQTYIVTDDNKTSYVLGLREMLDKSSKSCLDTFKEILKDITDHCYEQEKDNEKQAGYELLCHLKNTMSDRASTEKAFNVLLENFRREILPLIIEDWNKLDVTEQALCSKMNNFFCGLHLMVGIADVCEKALYKFEEAFLEGKDIGSAHYPELKRFHRHESGTLRLIRTACKVFAVGEDEKSGASMAWMTFLKQQGKKNLFIRFKHNRFNLVFVLGLACYFHKTLASIFLDTVHGTNNGLLRAVSLDIKEDLYLAGCKSFGLISKLITGPLWRLLESPGHILEMNKFYKQVIDFLVKGVSDTELAVKFCNGTESPFDTDISTDDKLLQDLVKENTDVDAIVVPMVQNLFQAIHELLSRLIIDHLPGGTFWEPD
;
A
#
# COMPACT_ATOMS: atom_id res chain seq x y z
N MET A 1 -22.47 65.79 -21.08
CA MET A 1 -21.39 65.74 -22.09
C MET A 1 -20.11 65.91 -21.30
N ASP A 2 -19.16 65.04 -21.60
CA ASP A 2 -17.87 64.84 -20.96
C ASP A 2 -17.89 64.16 -19.58
N SER A 3 -17.03 63.15 -19.51
CA SER A 3 -16.91 62.11 -18.50
C SER A 3 -15.58 62.28 -17.78
N ASP A 4 -15.66 62.52 -16.48
CA ASP A 4 -14.67 62.29 -15.42
C ASP A 4 -15.51 61.71 -14.25
N SER A 5 -15.10 60.79 -13.38
CA SER A 5 -13.80 60.51 -12.76
C SER A 5 -13.90 59.18 -12.00
N ASP A 6 -12.75 58.56 -11.70
CA ASP A 6 -12.41 57.78 -10.50
C ASP A 6 -13.34 56.65 -10.03
N TYR A 7 -12.78 55.45 -9.82
CA TYR A 7 -12.66 54.88 -8.47
C TYR A 7 -11.76 53.64 -8.47
N ALA A 8 -11.01 53.54 -7.38
CA ALA A 8 -10.08 52.49 -6.99
C ALA A 8 -10.69 51.09 -7.02
N ASP A 9 -9.89 50.08 -7.40
CA ASP A 9 -10.21 48.69 -7.11
C ASP A 9 -9.16 48.04 -6.22
N SER A 10 -9.72 47.33 -5.25
CA SER A 10 -9.17 47.00 -3.94
C SER A 10 -8.33 45.74 -3.92
N ASN A 11 -7.32 45.78 -3.04
CA ASN A 11 -6.63 44.65 -2.43
C ASN A 11 -7.56 43.48 -2.09
N TYR A 12 -7.26 42.29 -2.60
CA TYR A 12 -7.60 41.03 -1.95
C TYR A 12 -6.33 40.22 -1.70
N GLN A 13 -5.83 40.35 -0.47
CA GLN A 13 -4.96 39.36 0.16
C GLN A 13 -5.78 38.09 0.39
N LEU A 14 -5.41 36.98 -0.25
CA LEU A 14 -5.83 35.65 0.18
C LEU A 14 -4.71 35.05 1.01
N THR A 15 -4.95 35.11 2.32
CA THR A 15 -4.19 34.47 3.39
C THR A 15 -4.09 32.97 3.17
N SER A 16 -2.86 32.48 3.24
CA SER A 16 -2.45 31.12 3.57
C SER A 16 -3.30 30.54 4.71
N HIS A 17 -3.92 29.38 4.49
CA HIS A 17 -4.15 28.34 5.50
C HIS A 17 -4.71 27.09 4.81
N SER A 18 -3.88 26.07 4.64
CA SER A 18 -4.34 24.69 4.51
C SER A 18 -3.24 23.75 4.98
N GLU A 19 -3.11 23.62 6.31
CA GLU A 19 -2.64 22.37 6.92
C GLU A 19 -3.75 21.33 6.71
N LEU A 20 -3.50 20.38 5.82
CA LEU A 20 -4.29 19.16 5.69
C LEU A 20 -3.32 17.99 5.81
N SER A 21 -3.23 17.49 7.04
CA SER A 21 -2.68 16.19 7.40
C SER A 21 -3.49 15.10 6.69
N LEU A 22 -3.00 14.67 5.52
CA LEU A 22 -3.48 13.48 4.82
C LEU A 22 -2.81 12.25 5.44
N GLU A 23 -3.56 11.57 6.32
CA GLU A 23 -3.34 10.14 6.55
C GLU A 23 -3.42 9.43 5.18
N PHE A 24 -2.52 8.46 4.93
CA PHE A 24 -2.56 7.60 3.75
C PHE A 24 -3.86 6.79 3.76
N ASP A 25 -4.95 7.37 3.25
CA ASP A 25 -6.09 6.64 2.77
C ASP A 25 -5.76 6.16 1.36
N PHE A 26 -5.50 4.85 1.24
CA PHE A 26 -5.64 4.14 -0.02
C PHE A 26 -7.12 4.19 -0.38
N ASP A 27 -7.51 5.23 -1.10
CA ASP A 27 -8.82 5.34 -1.72
C ASP A 27 -8.79 4.52 -3.02
N ASP A 28 -9.69 3.55 -3.14
CA ASP A 28 -9.90 2.71 -4.33
C ASP A 28 -10.64 3.53 -5.43
N SER A 29 -10.08 4.67 -5.83
CA SER A 29 -10.54 5.41 -7.00
C SER A 29 -9.42 5.48 -8.05
N PRO A 30 -9.74 5.25 -9.35
CA PRO A 30 -8.74 5.28 -10.40
C PRO A 30 -8.37 6.73 -10.69
N ASN A 31 -7.18 7.15 -10.28
CA ASN A 31 -6.60 8.39 -10.80
C ASN A 31 -6.28 8.18 -12.29
N GLU A 32 -6.84 9.07 -13.10
CA GLU A 32 -6.64 9.21 -14.53
C GLU A 32 -5.17 9.51 -14.87
N ALA A 33 -4.36 8.46 -14.91
CA ALA A 33 -3.33 8.35 -15.93
C ALA A 33 -3.97 7.55 -17.07
N SER A 34 -3.95 8.08 -18.29
CA SER A 34 -4.51 7.42 -19.48
C SER A 34 -3.68 6.18 -19.86
N CYS A 35 -3.82 5.12 -19.06
CA CYS A 35 -3.42 3.77 -19.39
C CYS A 35 -4.66 3.08 -19.95
N ILE A 36 -4.62 2.75 -21.24
CA ILE A 36 -5.62 1.89 -21.88
C ILE A 36 -5.56 0.52 -21.19
N VAL A 37 -6.55 0.25 -20.34
CA VAL A 37 -6.82 -1.07 -19.76
C VAL A 37 -7.82 -1.75 -20.68
N ILE A 38 -7.42 -2.88 -21.30
CA ILE A 38 -8.33 -3.80 -21.98
C ILE A 38 -8.40 -5.04 -21.09
N ASP A 39 -9.62 -5.44 -20.76
CA ASP A 39 -9.99 -6.47 -19.80
C ASP A 39 -9.62 -7.88 -20.32
N ASP A 40 -8.93 -8.66 -19.49
CA ASP A 40 -8.51 -10.04 -19.77
C ASP A 40 -9.61 -11.03 -19.32
N THR A 41 -10.60 -11.30 -20.17
CA THR A 41 -11.39 -12.53 -20.06
C THR A 41 -11.72 -13.13 -21.43
N CYS A 42 -10.97 -14.16 -21.83
CA CYS A 42 -11.48 -15.16 -22.77
C CYS A 42 -10.88 -16.52 -22.43
N THR A 43 -11.68 -17.37 -21.81
CA THR A 43 -11.39 -18.80 -21.64
C THR A 43 -11.78 -19.53 -22.91
N ASP A 44 -10.82 -20.21 -23.53
CA ASP A 44 -11.07 -21.12 -24.64
C ASP A 44 -11.92 -22.32 -24.19
N SER A 45 -12.96 -22.55 -24.98
CA SER A 45 -13.91 -23.66 -24.92
C SER A 45 -13.41 -24.91 -25.66
N GLN A 46 -14.06 -26.05 -25.34
CA GLN A 46 -14.16 -27.35 -26.06
C GLN A 46 -13.35 -28.52 -25.41
N ILE A 47 -13.88 -29.72 -25.09
CA ILE A 47 -15.05 -30.51 -25.53
C ILE A 47 -15.51 -31.54 -24.45
N VAL A 48 -16.84 -31.64 -24.30
CA VAL A 48 -17.78 -32.77 -24.03
C VAL A 48 -17.29 -34.14 -23.50
N HIS A 49 -17.85 -34.60 -22.36
CA HIS A 49 -18.76 -35.77 -22.29
C HIS A 49 -19.50 -35.90 -20.93
N ASP A 50 -20.70 -36.47 -21.04
CA ASP A 50 -21.78 -36.66 -20.09
C ASP A 50 -21.45 -37.42 -18.79
N SER A 51 -22.17 -37.12 -17.70
CA SER A 51 -23.21 -38.01 -17.14
C SER A 51 -23.61 -37.62 -15.71
N ASP A 52 -24.89 -37.88 -15.45
CA ASP A 52 -25.68 -37.60 -14.25
C ASP A 52 -25.11 -38.17 -12.95
N ALA A 53 -25.29 -37.44 -11.84
CA ALA A 53 -25.61 -38.03 -10.54
C ALA A 53 -26.06 -36.96 -9.54
N GLU A 54 -27.36 -36.99 -9.23
CA GLU A 54 -27.90 -36.47 -7.97
C GLU A 54 -27.20 -37.15 -6.79
N THR A 55 -26.75 -36.39 -5.80
CA THR A 55 -26.63 -36.94 -4.45
C THR A 55 -26.74 -35.87 -3.37
N GLN A 56 -27.79 -36.04 -2.56
CA GLN A 56 -28.11 -35.33 -1.34
C GLN A 56 -26.96 -35.42 -0.34
N ILE A 57 -26.53 -34.28 0.22
CA ILE A 57 -25.61 -34.23 1.36
C ILE A 57 -26.43 -34.17 2.66
N PRO A 58 -26.17 -35.04 3.65
CA PRO A 58 -26.92 -35.12 4.89
C PRO A 58 -26.46 -34.10 5.93
N VAL A 59 -27.44 -33.60 6.70
CA VAL A 59 -27.31 -32.79 7.89
C VAL A 59 -26.65 -33.58 9.04
N PRO A 60 -25.59 -33.07 9.71
CA PRO A 60 -25.11 -33.68 10.93
C PRO A 60 -25.95 -33.20 12.14
N LYS A 61 -26.70 -34.15 12.73
CA LYS A 61 -27.31 -34.02 14.06
C LYS A 61 -26.23 -33.93 15.13
N ILE A 62 -26.21 -32.81 15.85
CA ILE A 62 -25.46 -32.62 17.09
C ILE A 62 -26.19 -33.42 18.20
N SER A 63 -25.50 -34.43 18.73
CA SER A 63 -25.91 -35.22 19.90
C SER A 63 -25.23 -34.63 21.14
N LEU A 64 -26.00 -33.94 21.98
CA LEU A 64 -25.61 -33.52 23.32
C LEU A 64 -25.73 -34.72 24.27
N ARG A 65 -24.59 -35.18 24.82
CA ARG A 65 -24.58 -36.03 26.03
C ARG A 65 -24.19 -35.17 27.23
N PHE A 66 -25.17 -34.92 28.09
CA PHE A 66 -24.97 -34.53 29.47
C PHE A 66 -24.56 -35.78 30.27
N VAL A 67 -23.51 -35.66 31.09
CA VAL A 67 -23.28 -36.55 32.23
C VAL A 67 -23.18 -35.67 33.46
N SER A 68 -24.29 -35.65 34.19
CA SER A 68 -24.38 -35.22 35.58
C SER A 68 -24.17 -36.43 36.48
N SER A 69 -23.42 -36.27 37.57
CA SER A 69 -23.59 -37.10 38.76
C SER A 69 -23.20 -36.28 39.98
N SER A 70 -24.22 -35.79 40.67
CA SER A 70 -24.20 -35.59 42.11
C SER A 70 -24.42 -36.96 42.78
N ASP A 71 -23.80 -37.18 43.93
CA ASP A 71 -24.52 -37.39 45.20
C ASP A 71 -23.58 -37.97 46.27
N SER A 72 -23.92 -37.60 47.50
CA SER A 72 -23.41 -38.03 48.79
C SER A 72 -23.54 -39.54 48.99
N ASP A 73 -22.78 -40.10 49.94
CA ASP A 73 -23.40 -40.76 51.11
C ASP A 73 -22.35 -41.26 52.12
N SER A 74 -22.89 -41.38 53.33
CA SER A 74 -22.32 -41.72 54.62
C SER A 74 -22.22 -43.23 54.88
N GLU A 75 -21.51 -43.55 55.99
CA GLU A 75 -21.62 -44.78 56.81
C GLU A 75 -21.17 -46.12 56.20
N ASP A 76 -20.23 -46.80 56.87
CA ASP A 76 -20.48 -47.97 57.73
C ASP A 76 -19.29 -48.95 57.89
N LEU A 77 -19.19 -49.45 59.13
CA LEU A 77 -18.44 -50.61 59.64
C LEU A 77 -18.74 -51.91 58.84
N PRO A 78 -17.91 -52.99 58.87
CA PRO A 78 -18.00 -53.96 59.99
C PRO A 78 -16.78 -54.87 60.31
N HIS A 79 -16.77 -55.35 61.58
CA HIS A 79 -16.50 -56.72 62.11
C HIS A 79 -15.30 -57.58 61.61
N HIS A 80 -14.57 -58.39 62.41
CA HIS A 80 -15.04 -59.40 63.37
C HIS A 80 -13.89 -60.10 64.17
N LYS A 81 -14.18 -60.45 65.45
CA LYS A 81 -13.99 -61.75 66.16
C LYS A 81 -12.63 -62.23 66.77
N LYS A 82 -12.77 -62.52 68.09
CA LYS A 82 -12.37 -63.74 68.86
C LYS A 82 -10.87 -63.89 69.23
N GLN A 83 -10.42 -64.42 70.38
CA GLN A 83 -11.00 -65.28 71.44
C GLN A 83 -10.00 -65.41 72.63
N LYS A 84 -10.52 -65.59 73.88
CA LYS A 84 -10.11 -66.54 74.96
C LYS A 84 -8.62 -66.58 75.45
N LYS A 85 -8.23 -66.91 76.70
CA LYS A 85 -8.82 -67.60 77.87
C LYS A 85 -7.81 -67.56 79.06
N GLU A 86 -8.36 -67.71 80.28
CA GLU A 86 -7.86 -68.46 81.47
C GLU A 86 -6.55 -68.02 82.17
N GLN A 87 -6.52 -67.58 83.44
CA GLN A 87 -6.97 -68.16 84.74
C GLN A 87 -5.95 -69.15 85.34
N THR A 88 -5.35 -68.82 86.51
CA THR A 88 -5.43 -69.59 87.79
C THR A 88 -4.27 -69.33 88.76
N CYS A 89 -4.63 -69.48 90.03
CA CYS A 89 -3.95 -69.25 91.30
C CYS A 89 -3.28 -70.54 91.82
N SER A 90 -2.29 -70.46 92.74
CA SER A 90 -2.20 -71.22 94.02
C SER A 90 -0.78 -71.52 94.56
N THR A 91 -0.61 -71.26 95.87
CA THR A 91 0.38 -71.75 96.88
C THR A 91 0.30 -73.29 97.13
N PRO A 92 0.99 -74.03 98.07
CA PRO A 92 2.09 -73.77 99.08
C PRO A 92 3.17 -74.92 99.30
N LYS A 93 4.12 -74.71 100.25
CA LYS A 93 4.82 -75.66 101.22
C LYS A 93 5.72 -76.85 100.78
N ARG A 94 7.01 -76.89 101.23
CA ARG A 94 7.68 -77.86 102.18
C ARG A 94 9.25 -77.84 102.14
N LYS A 95 9.89 -78.08 103.31
CA LYS A 95 11.34 -78.25 103.70
C LYS A 95 11.97 -79.58 103.13
N PRO A 96 13.27 -80.00 103.29
CA PRO A 96 14.38 -79.55 104.19
C PRO A 96 15.86 -79.57 103.64
N CYS A 97 16.78 -79.08 104.50
CA CYS A 97 18.24 -79.27 104.67
C CYS A 97 19.13 -79.97 103.61
N LYS A 98 20.28 -79.33 103.30
CA LYS A 98 21.58 -80.00 103.13
C LYS A 98 22.70 -79.19 103.81
N GLN A 99 23.58 -79.90 104.51
CA GLN A 99 24.78 -79.39 105.19
C GLN A 99 25.86 -78.93 104.18
N ILE A 100 26.71 -78.07 104.73
CA ILE A 100 27.69 -77.15 104.18
C ILE A 100 28.99 -77.84 103.74
N ASP A 101 29.63 -77.32 102.68
CA ASP A 101 31.07 -77.47 102.40
C ASP A 101 31.67 -76.07 102.09
N PRO A 102 32.69 -75.55 102.82
CA PRO A 102 33.04 -74.11 102.86
C PRO A 102 33.96 -73.60 101.75
N ASN A 103 34.08 -74.31 100.62
CA ASN A 103 34.91 -73.88 99.47
C ASN A 103 34.12 -73.54 98.18
N ILE A 104 32.79 -73.47 98.26
CA ILE A 104 31.89 -73.05 97.16
C ILE A 104 31.50 -71.55 97.25
N GLU A 105 31.67 -70.91 98.42
CA GLU A 105 31.16 -69.56 98.68
C GLU A 105 31.91 -68.48 97.86
N LEU A 106 33.22 -68.63 97.62
CA LEU A 106 33.99 -67.64 96.84
C LEU A 106 33.72 -67.74 95.32
N VAL A 107 33.44 -68.94 94.79
CA VAL A 107 33.08 -69.14 93.37
C VAL A 107 31.60 -68.78 93.15
N SER A 108 30.72 -69.07 94.11
CA SER A 108 29.31 -68.65 94.13
C SER A 108 29.18 -67.13 94.12
N ASP A 109 29.93 -66.41 94.95
CA ASP A 109 29.87 -64.94 95.01
C ASP A 109 30.42 -64.29 93.73
N LEU A 110 31.46 -64.87 93.11
CA LEU A 110 31.97 -64.43 91.82
C LEU A 110 30.98 -64.73 90.68
N GLN A 111 30.33 -65.90 90.65
CA GLN A 111 29.28 -66.23 89.67
C GLN A 111 28.01 -65.41 89.87
N GLN A 112 27.65 -65.10 91.12
CA GLN A 112 26.50 -64.25 91.45
C GLN A 112 26.78 -62.79 91.09
N SER A 113 28.02 -62.31 91.31
CA SER A 113 28.49 -61.01 90.83
C SER A 113 28.50 -60.92 89.30
N PHE A 114 29.01 -61.96 88.60
CA PHE A 114 28.98 -62.02 87.14
C PHE A 114 27.56 -62.06 86.59
N CYS A 115 26.67 -62.86 87.20
CA CYS A 115 25.27 -62.94 86.82
C CYS A 115 24.53 -61.61 87.06
N GLN A 116 24.81 -60.92 88.17
CA GLN A 116 24.29 -59.56 88.41
C GLN A 116 24.82 -58.54 87.41
N GLN A 117 26.10 -58.63 87.02
CA GLN A 117 26.67 -57.76 85.98
C GLN A 117 26.07 -58.07 84.61
N GLU A 118 25.82 -59.34 84.28
CA GLU A 118 25.20 -59.74 83.02
C GLU A 118 23.73 -59.31 82.93
N ILE A 119 22.99 -59.40 84.04
CA ILE A 119 21.62 -58.85 84.15
C ILE A 119 21.64 -57.32 84.00
N LYS A 120 22.59 -56.63 84.63
CA LYS A 120 22.78 -55.18 84.45
C LYS A 120 23.12 -54.82 83.02
N LEU A 121 24.00 -55.58 82.36
CA LEU A 121 24.39 -55.38 80.96
C LEU A 121 23.22 -55.60 80.01
N LYS A 122 22.43 -56.68 80.21
CA LYS A 122 21.19 -56.95 79.46
C LYS A 122 20.17 -55.83 79.67
N THR A 123 20.02 -55.34 80.89
CA THR A 123 19.12 -54.22 81.21
C THR A 123 19.58 -52.91 80.55
N VAL A 124 20.88 -52.64 80.53
CA VAL A 124 21.45 -51.45 79.87
C VAL A 124 21.31 -51.56 78.35
N ASN A 125 21.55 -52.74 77.76
CA ASN A 125 21.35 -52.97 76.32
C ASN A 125 19.88 -52.84 75.91
N PHE A 126 18.96 -53.35 76.72
CA PHE A 126 17.52 -53.16 76.50
C PHE A 126 17.14 -51.67 76.56
N LYS A 127 17.63 -50.92 77.57
CA LYS A 127 17.42 -49.47 77.68
C LYS A 127 18.06 -48.68 76.53
N LEU A 128 19.22 -49.12 76.03
CA LEU A 128 19.87 -48.52 74.85
C LEU A 128 19.09 -48.80 73.57
N SER A 129 18.54 -50.00 73.42
CA SER A 129 17.67 -50.33 72.29
C SER A 129 16.39 -49.49 72.31
N ASP A 130 15.72 -49.38 73.47
CA ASP A 130 14.52 -48.54 73.63
C ASP A 130 14.82 -47.05 73.38
N ARG A 131 15.99 -46.56 73.82
CA ARG A 131 16.44 -45.19 73.51
C ARG A 131 16.74 -45.00 72.03
N ARG A 132 17.35 -45.96 71.34
CA ARG A 132 17.61 -45.91 69.89
C ARG A 132 16.30 -45.87 69.10
N GLU A 133 15.31 -46.66 69.51
CA GLU A 133 13.97 -46.66 68.91
C GLU A 133 13.27 -45.31 69.11
N LYS A 134 13.33 -44.74 70.32
CA LYS A 134 12.80 -43.39 70.61
C LYS A 134 13.48 -42.30 69.80
N VAL A 135 14.81 -42.34 69.64
CA VAL A 135 15.54 -41.38 68.80
C VAL A 135 15.11 -41.50 67.34
N LYS A 136 14.89 -42.73 66.84
CA LYS A 136 14.40 -42.97 65.48
C LYS A 136 13.00 -42.40 65.27
N GLN A 137 12.09 -42.61 66.24
CA GLN A 137 10.74 -42.03 66.22
C GLN A 137 10.76 -40.50 66.26
N ILE A 138 11.62 -39.89 67.10
CA ILE A 138 11.77 -38.43 67.18
C ILE A 138 12.36 -37.87 65.87
N SER A 139 13.35 -38.53 65.29
CA SER A 139 13.94 -38.15 64.00
C SER A 139 12.90 -38.15 62.89
N GLU A 140 12.06 -39.18 62.82
CA GLU A 140 11.00 -39.27 61.80
C GLU A 140 9.92 -38.19 62.03
N LYS A 141 9.55 -37.93 63.30
CA LYS A 141 8.62 -36.85 63.65
C LYS A 141 9.17 -35.47 63.29
N ASN A 142 10.47 -35.22 63.49
CA ASN A 142 11.13 -33.98 63.08
C ASN A 142 11.14 -33.82 61.55
N LYS A 143 11.36 -34.91 60.80
CA LYS A 143 11.31 -34.90 59.34
C LYS A 143 9.91 -34.59 58.81
N GLN A 144 8.88 -35.13 59.45
CA GLN A 144 7.48 -34.81 59.13
C GLN A 144 7.11 -33.36 59.47
N LEU A 145 7.56 -32.84 60.62
CA LEU A 145 7.33 -31.45 61.00
C LEU A 145 8.03 -30.47 60.07
N LYS A 146 9.28 -30.75 59.66
CA LYS A 146 10.01 -29.93 58.68
C LYS A 146 9.28 -29.86 57.34
N ARG A 147 8.79 -31.00 56.83
CA ARG A 147 7.96 -31.04 55.62
C ARG A 147 6.64 -30.27 55.75
N LYS A 148 6.03 -30.24 56.94
CA LYS A 148 4.83 -29.43 57.19
C LYS A 148 5.15 -27.93 57.22
N LEU A 149 6.28 -27.56 57.80
CA LEU A 149 6.75 -26.17 57.87
C LEU A 149 7.07 -25.64 56.47
N ASP A 150 7.79 -26.40 55.64
CA ASP A 150 8.13 -26.02 54.26
C ASP A 150 6.87 -25.85 53.40
N ARG A 151 5.87 -26.74 53.57
CA ARG A 151 4.56 -26.60 52.89
C ARG A 151 3.79 -25.36 53.35
N SER A 152 3.96 -24.94 54.60
CA SER A 152 3.33 -23.73 55.13
C SER A 152 3.99 -22.48 54.54
N PHE A 153 5.33 -22.44 54.52
CA PHE A 153 6.11 -21.35 53.93
C PHE A 153 5.80 -21.16 52.45
N ASN A 154 5.77 -22.24 51.66
CA ASN A 154 5.47 -22.15 50.23
C ASN A 154 4.03 -21.64 49.97
N ARG A 155 3.06 -22.02 50.80
CA ARG A 155 1.68 -21.50 50.70
C ARG A 155 1.59 -20.02 51.04
N GLU A 156 2.45 -19.53 51.92
CA GLU A 156 2.49 -18.13 52.33
C GLU A 156 3.20 -17.28 51.26
N ASP A 157 4.25 -17.81 50.65
CA ASP A 157 4.94 -17.18 49.52
C ASP A 157 4.04 -17.09 48.27
N GLU A 158 3.32 -18.17 47.93
CA GLU A 158 2.31 -18.16 46.85
C GLU A 158 1.19 -17.15 47.08
N LYS A 159 0.78 -16.94 48.34
CA LYS A 159 -0.20 -15.90 48.69
C LYS A 159 0.40 -14.52 48.53
N SER A 160 1.64 -14.31 48.94
CA SER A 160 2.37 -13.05 48.78
C SER A 160 2.51 -12.66 47.30
N THR A 161 2.88 -13.61 46.43
CA THR A 161 2.99 -13.35 44.99
C THR A 161 1.64 -13.03 44.35
N LYS A 162 0.56 -13.72 44.78
CA LYS A 162 -0.80 -13.41 44.32
C LYS A 162 -1.25 -12.02 44.75
N ILE A 163 -0.94 -11.60 45.97
CA ILE A 163 -1.25 -10.24 46.47
C ILE A 163 -0.52 -9.19 45.63
N GLN A 164 0.78 -9.34 45.37
CA GLN A 164 1.53 -8.40 44.52
C GLN A 164 0.95 -8.32 43.10
N LYS A 165 0.52 -9.45 42.52
CA LYS A 165 -0.14 -9.47 41.22
C LYS A 165 -1.46 -8.67 41.22
N TYR A 166 -2.29 -8.86 42.25
CA TYR A 166 -3.55 -8.11 42.39
C TYR A 166 -3.31 -6.61 42.64
N GLU A 167 -2.26 -6.22 43.36
CA GLU A 167 -1.90 -4.81 43.57
C GLU A 167 -1.50 -4.13 42.25
N LEU A 168 -0.74 -4.81 41.39
CA LEU A 168 -0.39 -4.31 40.06
C LEU A 168 -1.64 -4.15 39.17
N GLU A 169 -2.56 -5.11 39.23
CA GLU A 169 -3.82 -5.08 38.49
C GLU A 169 -4.75 -3.94 38.96
N ILE A 170 -4.88 -3.74 40.28
CA ILE A 170 -5.63 -2.62 40.87
C ILE A 170 -5.03 -1.28 40.44
N ASN A 171 -3.69 -1.16 40.41
CA ASN A 171 -3.03 0.07 39.97
C ASN A 171 -3.24 0.35 38.47
N SER A 172 -3.25 -0.70 37.64
CA SER A 172 -3.61 -0.59 36.22
C SER A 172 -5.05 -0.10 36.04
N LEU A 173 -6.01 -0.74 36.71
CA LEU A 173 -7.43 -0.37 36.66
C LEU A 173 -7.69 1.05 37.18
N LYS A 174 -6.96 1.51 38.21
CA LYS A 174 -7.03 2.90 38.69
C LYS A 174 -6.56 3.91 37.63
N ARG A 175 -5.51 3.60 36.87
CA ARG A 175 -5.04 4.46 35.77
C ARG A 175 -6.06 4.53 34.65
N GLU A 176 -6.67 3.39 34.31
CA GLU A 176 -7.71 3.31 33.28
C GLU A 176 -8.99 4.06 33.69
N LEU A 177 -9.43 3.91 34.94
CA LEU A 177 -10.56 4.65 35.50
C LEU A 177 -10.30 6.17 35.46
N LYS A 178 -9.08 6.61 35.78
CA LYS A 178 -8.70 8.03 35.68
C LYS A 178 -8.81 8.54 34.24
N LYS A 179 -8.32 7.77 33.27
CA LYS A 179 -8.42 8.09 31.83
C LYS A 179 -9.88 8.17 31.35
N LYS A 180 -10.71 7.22 31.77
CA LYS A 180 -12.15 7.21 31.44
C LYS A 180 -12.92 8.35 32.10
N THR A 181 -12.52 8.75 33.30
CA THR A 181 -13.10 9.91 34.00
C THR A 181 -12.77 11.20 33.25
N THR A 182 -11.51 11.40 32.82
CA THR A 182 -11.14 12.58 32.02
C THR A 182 -11.87 12.62 30.67
N GLU A 183 -12.01 11.47 30.01
CA GLU A 183 -12.75 11.35 28.73
C GLU A 183 -14.24 11.69 28.90
N THR A 184 -14.88 11.19 29.97
CA THR A 184 -16.28 11.50 30.29
C THR A 184 -16.48 12.99 30.58
N THR A 185 -15.49 13.63 31.22
CA THR A 185 -15.55 15.07 31.52
C THR A 185 -15.43 15.91 30.25
N LEU A 186 -14.55 15.53 29.33
CA LEU A 186 -14.41 16.15 28.02
C LEU A 186 -15.70 16.01 27.19
N LEU A 187 -16.29 14.80 27.14
CA LEU A 187 -17.54 14.55 26.43
C LEU A 187 -18.72 15.34 26.99
N LYS A 188 -18.80 15.52 28.32
CA LYS A 188 -19.81 16.40 28.94
C LYS A 188 -19.64 17.86 28.50
N ASN A 189 -18.41 18.37 28.46
CA ASN A 189 -18.13 19.73 27.98
C ASN A 189 -18.51 19.91 26.51
N ILE A 190 -18.24 18.91 25.66
CA ILE A 190 -18.65 18.91 24.25
C ILE A 190 -20.18 18.90 24.13
N LEU A 191 -20.86 18.06 24.91
CA LEU A 191 -22.33 17.98 24.93
C LEU A 191 -22.98 19.30 25.36
N ASP A 192 -22.45 19.96 26.38
CA ASP A 192 -22.96 21.26 26.84
C ASP A 192 -22.72 22.37 25.82
N ASN A 193 -21.59 22.35 25.11
CA ASN A 193 -21.33 23.26 24.00
C ASN A 193 -22.26 23.00 22.81
N ALA A 194 -22.55 21.74 22.50
CA ALA A 194 -23.52 21.37 21.46
C ALA A 194 -24.94 21.80 21.81
N LYS A 195 -25.36 21.66 23.08
CA LYS A 195 -26.65 22.17 23.57
C LYS A 195 -26.76 23.69 23.43
N LYS A 196 -25.71 24.44 23.82
CA LYS A 196 -25.67 25.91 23.63
C LYS A 196 -25.79 26.31 22.15
N LYS A 197 -25.10 25.60 21.25
CA LYS A 197 -25.24 25.82 19.79
C LYS A 197 -26.65 25.50 19.30
N SER A 198 -27.24 24.39 19.74
CA SER A 198 -28.62 24.00 19.37
C SER A 198 -29.66 25.05 19.78
N THR A 199 -29.56 25.60 20.99
CA THR A 199 -30.44 26.69 21.45
C THR A 199 -30.28 27.94 20.60
N LYS A 200 -29.04 28.28 20.19
CA LYS A 200 -28.77 29.39 19.26
C LYS A 200 -29.42 29.18 17.89
N TYR A 201 -29.33 27.98 17.32
CA TYR A 201 -29.96 27.65 16.04
C TYR A 201 -31.49 27.65 16.12
N THR A 202 -32.06 27.23 17.24
CA THR A 202 -33.51 27.25 17.45
C THR A 202 -34.02 28.70 17.49
N ASN A 203 -33.29 29.61 18.15
CA ASN A 203 -33.62 31.03 18.16
C ASN A 203 -33.52 31.67 16.76
N LEU A 204 -32.45 31.37 16.01
CA LEU A 204 -32.29 31.82 14.63
C LEU A 204 -33.41 31.31 13.71
N TYR A 205 -33.86 30.06 13.90
CA TYR A 205 -34.99 29.50 13.16
C TYR A 205 -36.30 30.27 13.43
N TYR A 206 -36.58 30.61 14.69
CA TYR A 206 -37.77 31.39 15.04
C TYR A 206 -37.69 32.84 14.54
N GLU A 207 -36.50 33.45 14.51
CA GLU A 207 -36.28 34.76 13.90
C GLU A 207 -36.51 34.72 12.38
N SER A 208 -35.92 33.72 11.70
CA SER A 208 -36.10 33.50 10.26
C SER A 208 -37.59 33.31 9.90
N LYS A 209 -38.34 32.58 10.73
CA LYS A 209 -39.78 32.36 10.52
C LYS A 209 -40.61 33.62 10.76
N ARG A 210 -40.18 34.51 11.66
CA ARG A 210 -40.82 35.83 11.85
C ARG A 210 -40.57 36.76 10.66
N THR A 211 -39.38 36.75 10.07
CA THR A 211 -39.08 37.49 8.84
C THR A 211 -39.87 36.96 7.65
N GLU A 212 -40.00 35.64 7.52
CA GLU A 212 -40.82 35.01 6.46
C GLU A 212 -42.29 35.44 6.55
N ILE A 213 -42.86 35.51 7.76
CA ILE A 213 -44.23 35.98 7.97
C ILE A 213 -44.38 37.47 7.62
N LYS A 214 -43.36 38.31 7.88
CA LYS A 214 -43.37 39.73 7.48
C LYS A 214 -43.31 39.87 5.95
N LEU A 215 -42.37 39.18 5.31
CA LEU A 215 -42.25 39.14 3.85
C LEU A 215 -43.52 38.64 3.17
N ASN A 216 -44.18 37.62 3.70
CA ASN A 216 -45.46 37.13 3.16
C ASN A 216 -46.61 38.13 3.31
N LYS A 217 -46.58 39.02 4.32
CA LYS A 217 -47.55 40.11 4.45
C LYS A 217 -47.28 41.23 3.46
N GLU A 218 -46.01 41.58 3.26
CA GLU A 218 -45.59 42.53 2.23
C GLU A 218 -45.95 42.02 0.84
N LEU A 219 -45.65 40.75 0.52
CA LEU A 219 -45.99 40.09 -0.74
C LEU A 219 -47.50 40.10 -1.00
N LYS A 220 -48.33 39.93 0.03
CA LYS A 220 -49.79 40.08 -0.09
C LYS A 220 -50.21 41.52 -0.38
N SER A 221 -49.57 42.52 0.23
CA SER A 221 -49.86 43.93 -0.09
C SER A 221 -49.44 44.30 -1.51
N THR A 222 -48.26 43.86 -1.95
CA THR A 222 -47.78 44.06 -3.33
C THR A 222 -48.61 43.29 -4.35
N SER A 223 -49.13 42.10 -4.00
CA SER A 223 -50.05 41.36 -4.86
C SER A 223 -51.39 42.07 -5.06
N ILE A 224 -51.85 42.86 -4.09
CA ILE A 224 -53.05 43.69 -4.20
C ILE A 224 -52.76 44.90 -5.11
N GLU A 225 -51.58 45.52 -4.97
CA GLU A 225 -51.13 46.59 -5.87
C GLU A 225 -50.97 46.12 -7.32
N ILE A 226 -50.42 44.93 -7.53
CA ILE A 226 -50.32 44.27 -8.85
C ILE A 226 -51.71 43.93 -9.40
N SER A 227 -52.67 43.52 -8.56
CA SER A 227 -54.05 43.29 -8.98
C SER A 227 -54.72 44.57 -9.48
N ASN A 228 -54.50 45.69 -8.79
CA ASN A 228 -55.04 47.00 -9.19
C ASN A 228 -54.36 47.52 -10.47
N ALA A 229 -53.05 47.31 -10.62
CA ALA A 229 -52.32 47.61 -11.85
C ALA A 229 -52.77 46.73 -13.04
N LYS A 230 -53.13 45.45 -12.79
CA LYS A 230 -53.70 44.55 -13.79
C LYS A 230 -55.08 44.98 -14.26
N SER A 231 -55.95 45.47 -13.37
CA SER A 231 -57.25 46.01 -13.77
C SER A 231 -57.13 47.27 -14.64
N ALA A 232 -56.11 48.12 -14.42
CA ALA A 232 -55.80 49.25 -15.29
C ALA A 232 -55.18 48.83 -16.65
N LEU A 233 -54.51 47.67 -16.70
CA LEU A 233 -53.96 47.09 -17.93
C LEU A 233 -55.03 46.39 -18.77
N GLN A 234 -56.09 45.88 -18.14
CA GLN A 234 -57.19 45.14 -18.76
C GLN A 234 -58.07 46.02 -19.66
N GLU A 235 -58.11 47.35 -19.42
CA GLU A 235 -58.73 48.33 -20.33
C GLU A 235 -57.89 48.62 -21.60
N LYS A 236 -56.58 48.34 -21.57
CA LYS A 236 -55.70 48.37 -22.76
C LYS A 236 -55.64 47.02 -23.50
N GLU A 237 -56.00 45.93 -22.83
CA GLU A 237 -55.90 44.55 -23.36
C GLU A 237 -57.08 44.17 -24.28
N THR A 238 -58.19 44.91 -24.25
CA THR A 238 -59.32 44.72 -25.17
C THR A 238 -59.00 45.15 -26.61
N GLU A 239 -58.04 46.04 -26.81
CA GLU A 239 -57.51 46.39 -28.14
C GLU A 239 -56.42 45.40 -28.61
N LEU A 240 -55.59 44.91 -27.67
CA LEU A 240 -54.50 43.95 -27.96
C LEU A 240 -54.96 42.50 -28.18
N ASN A 241 -56.14 42.11 -27.67
CA ASN A 241 -56.67 40.75 -27.80
C ASN A 241 -57.17 40.39 -29.21
N LYS A 242 -57.30 41.35 -30.13
CA LYS A 242 -57.50 41.06 -31.56
C LYS A 242 -56.20 40.65 -32.25
N ASP A 243 -55.08 41.29 -31.89
CA ASP A 243 -53.76 41.00 -32.48
C ASP A 243 -53.12 39.73 -31.88
N ARG A 244 -53.41 39.40 -30.62
CA ARG A 244 -52.89 38.18 -29.98
C ARG A 244 -53.52 36.91 -30.54
N LYS A 245 -54.81 36.94 -30.87
CA LYS A 245 -55.52 35.81 -31.47
C LYS A 245 -55.02 35.52 -32.89
N LEU A 246 -54.70 36.57 -33.65
CA LEU A 246 -54.12 36.46 -34.99
C LEU A 246 -52.66 35.95 -34.95
N ASN A 247 -51.86 36.34 -33.95
CA ASN A 247 -50.48 35.87 -33.77
C ASN A 247 -50.37 34.44 -33.22
N GLU A 248 -51.32 34.01 -32.39
CA GLU A 248 -51.39 32.61 -31.93
C GLU A 248 -51.78 31.68 -33.10
N GLU A 249 -52.76 32.05 -33.93
CA GLU A 249 -53.11 31.32 -35.17
C GLU A 249 -51.96 31.33 -36.19
N LEU A 250 -51.19 32.42 -36.30
CA LEU A 250 -50.03 32.51 -37.20
C LEU A 250 -48.85 31.66 -36.71
N LYS A 251 -48.61 31.55 -35.39
CA LYS A 251 -47.61 30.64 -34.81
C LYS A 251 -48.00 29.17 -34.95
N GLU A 252 -49.28 28.85 -34.77
CA GLU A 252 -49.79 27.49 -35.00
C GLU A 252 -49.67 27.09 -36.48
N CYS A 253 -49.96 28.02 -37.39
CA CYS A 253 -49.71 27.82 -38.83
C CYS A 253 -48.22 27.70 -39.15
N HIS A 254 -47.33 28.50 -38.55
CA HIS A 254 -45.89 28.40 -38.78
C HIS A 254 -45.31 27.07 -38.28
N THR A 255 -45.72 26.64 -37.07
CA THR A 255 -45.30 25.35 -36.50
C THR A 255 -45.85 24.18 -37.33
N SER A 256 -47.07 24.32 -37.87
CA SER A 256 -47.66 23.33 -38.77
C SER A 256 -46.99 23.31 -40.14
N ILE A 257 -46.56 24.46 -40.66
CA ILE A 257 -45.79 24.58 -41.90
C ILE A 257 -44.39 23.97 -41.70
N GLU A 258 -43.67 24.30 -40.63
CA GLU A 258 -42.37 23.68 -40.32
C GLU A 258 -42.49 22.16 -40.13
N TYR A 259 -43.56 21.69 -39.47
CA TYR A 259 -43.84 20.26 -39.32
C TYR A 259 -44.17 19.59 -40.67
N LEU A 260 -45.00 20.21 -41.51
CA LEU A 260 -45.34 19.68 -42.84
C LEU A 260 -44.17 19.78 -43.81
N GLU A 261 -43.33 20.81 -43.73
CA GLU A 261 -42.07 20.94 -44.46
C GLU A 261 -41.06 19.89 -43.99
N SER A 262 -41.00 19.57 -42.70
CA SER A 262 -40.20 18.46 -42.18
C SER A 262 -40.69 17.11 -42.71
N LEU A 263 -42.02 16.89 -42.78
CA LEU A 263 -42.64 15.69 -43.36
C LEU A 263 -42.47 15.59 -44.88
N LEU A 264 -42.46 16.73 -45.59
CA LEU A 264 -42.22 16.81 -47.03
C LEU A 264 -40.74 16.64 -47.40
N GLN A 265 -39.82 17.01 -46.50
CA GLN A 265 -38.38 16.79 -46.62
C GLN A 265 -37.90 15.47 -45.99
N ASP A 266 -38.78 14.74 -45.28
CA ASP A 266 -38.46 13.47 -44.60
C ASP A 266 -38.27 12.36 -45.63
N THR A 267 -37.15 12.42 -46.33
CA THR A 267 -36.73 11.35 -47.22
C THR A 267 -36.36 10.15 -46.35
N PRO A 268 -36.94 8.96 -46.59
CA PRO A 268 -36.61 7.77 -45.82
C PRO A 268 -35.16 7.34 -46.06
N GLU A 269 -34.54 7.77 -47.16
CA GLU A 269 -33.17 7.47 -47.50
C GLU A 269 -32.17 8.38 -46.77
N LEU A 270 -31.21 7.76 -46.08
CA LEU A 270 -30.08 8.43 -45.46
C LEU A 270 -28.86 8.31 -46.39
N ILE A 271 -28.50 9.42 -47.01
CA ILE A 271 -27.37 9.48 -47.94
C ILE A 271 -26.07 9.51 -47.13
N LEU A 272 -25.40 8.36 -47.05
CA LEU A 272 -24.09 8.22 -46.42
C LEU A 272 -22.95 8.22 -47.44
N TYR A 273 -23.23 7.70 -48.64
CA TYR A 273 -22.31 7.57 -49.75
C TYR A 273 -22.80 8.37 -50.95
N ASP A 274 -21.91 9.17 -51.52
CA ASP A 274 -22.15 9.91 -52.74
C ASP A 274 -21.75 9.03 -53.93
N GLU A 275 -22.73 8.63 -54.73
CA GLU A 275 -22.54 7.76 -55.91
C GLU A 275 -21.80 8.48 -57.05
N ASP A 276 -21.97 9.79 -57.20
CA ASP A 276 -21.33 10.58 -58.25
C ASP A 276 -19.84 10.75 -57.95
N LEU A 277 -19.51 11.05 -56.70
CA LEU A 277 -18.12 11.20 -56.23
C LEU A 277 -17.46 9.89 -55.85
N LYS A 278 -18.23 8.79 -55.75
CA LYS A 278 -17.82 7.46 -55.27
C LYS A 278 -17.11 7.52 -53.91
N LYS A 279 -17.64 8.31 -52.98
CA LYS A 279 -17.04 8.56 -51.66
C LYS A 279 -18.10 8.64 -50.57
N PHE A 280 -17.75 8.20 -49.38
CA PHE A 280 -18.55 8.49 -48.20
C PHE A 280 -18.45 9.97 -47.86
N ASN A 281 -19.57 10.56 -47.46
CA ASN A 281 -19.60 11.97 -47.07
C ASN A 281 -18.81 12.19 -45.76
N THR A 282 -18.44 13.44 -45.51
CA THR A 282 -17.61 13.81 -44.34
C THR A 282 -18.27 13.46 -43.01
N LYS A 283 -19.60 13.61 -42.90
CA LYS A 283 -20.34 13.27 -41.67
C LYS A 283 -20.32 11.77 -41.37
N THR A 284 -20.35 10.93 -42.40
CA THR A 284 -20.21 9.47 -42.25
C THR A 284 -18.82 9.12 -41.73
N ILE A 285 -17.77 9.74 -42.30
CA ILE A 285 -16.38 9.54 -41.85
C ILE A 285 -16.23 9.97 -40.39
N GLU A 286 -16.74 11.14 -40.03
CA GLU A 286 -16.73 11.66 -38.66
C GLU A 286 -17.48 10.72 -37.69
N CYS A 287 -18.65 10.22 -38.10
CA CYS A 287 -19.41 9.23 -37.31
C CYS A 287 -18.61 7.95 -37.06
N VAL A 288 -17.94 7.42 -38.08
CA VAL A 288 -17.07 6.24 -37.95
C VAL A 288 -15.93 6.50 -36.96
N ILE A 289 -15.28 7.65 -37.05
CA ILE A 289 -14.20 8.04 -36.12
C ILE A 289 -14.73 8.15 -34.68
N ASN A 290 -15.86 8.82 -34.47
CA ASN A 290 -16.47 8.99 -33.16
C ASN A 290 -16.88 7.65 -32.54
N LEU A 291 -17.43 6.72 -33.33
CA LEU A 291 -17.78 5.37 -32.85
C LEU A 291 -16.54 4.56 -32.47
N SER A 292 -15.43 4.71 -33.21
CA SER A 292 -14.16 4.10 -32.85
C SER A 292 -13.62 4.65 -31.51
N ASP A 293 -13.75 5.95 -31.29
CA ASP A 293 -13.35 6.59 -30.03
C ASP A 293 -14.22 6.13 -28.83
N LEU A 294 -15.49 5.82 -29.08
CA LEU A 294 -16.41 5.17 -28.14
C LEU A 294 -16.16 3.66 -27.96
N LYS A 295 -15.02 3.14 -28.46
CA LYS A 295 -14.59 1.74 -28.33
C LYS A 295 -15.55 0.72 -28.98
N VAL A 296 -16.30 1.14 -29.99
CA VAL A 296 -17.08 0.21 -30.82
C VAL A 296 -16.12 -0.61 -31.69
N PRO A 297 -16.16 -1.96 -31.65
CA PRO A 297 -15.31 -2.79 -32.51
C PRO A 297 -15.55 -2.47 -33.99
N ILE A 298 -14.49 -2.49 -34.82
CA ILE A 298 -14.52 -2.07 -36.22
C ILE A 298 -15.61 -2.80 -37.00
N GLU A 299 -15.74 -4.12 -36.78
CA GLU A 299 -16.75 -4.98 -37.40
C GLU A 299 -18.19 -4.70 -36.94
N LYS A 300 -18.37 -3.90 -35.89
CA LYS A 300 -19.67 -3.50 -35.32
C LYS A 300 -20.09 -2.08 -35.67
N ILE A 301 -19.19 -1.25 -36.19
CA ILE A 301 -19.50 0.15 -36.53
C ILE A 301 -20.65 0.26 -37.55
N SER A 302 -20.58 -0.45 -38.69
CA SER A 302 -21.66 -0.42 -39.70
C SER A 302 -22.99 -0.98 -39.19
N PRO A 303 -23.03 -2.11 -38.45
CA PRO A 303 -24.23 -2.56 -37.75
C PRO A 303 -24.82 -1.51 -36.81
N VAL A 304 -23.99 -0.78 -36.06
CA VAL A 304 -24.45 0.29 -35.17
C VAL A 304 -25.09 1.42 -35.96
N ILE A 305 -24.44 1.91 -37.02
CA ILE A 305 -24.99 2.96 -37.90
C ILE A 305 -26.35 2.53 -38.46
N LYS A 306 -26.47 1.28 -38.89
CA LYS A 306 -27.73 0.72 -39.40
C LYS A 306 -28.83 0.71 -38.33
N GLN A 307 -28.55 0.19 -37.14
CA GLN A 307 -29.56 0.11 -36.07
C GLN A 307 -30.04 1.49 -35.62
N ILE A 308 -29.14 2.48 -35.55
CA ILE A 308 -29.53 3.85 -35.23
C ILE A 308 -30.38 4.46 -36.35
N ALA A 309 -30.01 4.23 -37.62
CA ALA A 309 -30.83 4.67 -38.75
C ALA A 309 -32.22 4.03 -38.72
N ASP A 310 -32.33 2.73 -38.47
CA ASP A 310 -33.59 1.99 -38.37
C ASP A 310 -34.50 2.56 -37.25
N ILE A 311 -33.93 2.90 -36.08
CA ILE A 311 -34.66 3.56 -34.98
C ILE A 311 -35.18 4.94 -35.39
N CYS A 312 -34.42 5.68 -36.20
CA CYS A 312 -34.81 6.98 -36.74
C CYS A 312 -35.73 6.89 -37.96
N GLY A 313 -36.16 5.69 -38.38
CA GLY A 313 -36.99 5.51 -39.57
C GLY A 313 -36.27 5.82 -40.88
N LYS A 314 -34.93 5.74 -40.88
CA LYS A 314 -34.06 6.03 -42.03
C LYS A 314 -33.41 4.76 -42.57
N ILE A 315 -33.21 4.72 -43.89
CA ILE A 315 -32.60 3.61 -44.61
C ILE A 315 -31.29 4.12 -45.23
N PRO A 316 -30.12 3.67 -44.74
CA PRO A 316 -28.83 4.05 -45.31
C PRO A 316 -28.72 3.59 -46.78
N ASN A 317 -28.31 4.48 -47.68
CA ASN A 317 -28.13 4.14 -49.09
C ASN A 317 -26.95 3.18 -49.33
N ASN A 318 -25.88 3.33 -48.55
CA ASN A 318 -24.74 2.41 -48.54
C ASN A 318 -24.03 2.48 -47.18
N LEU A 319 -23.52 1.36 -46.69
CA LEU A 319 -22.78 1.27 -45.44
C LEU A 319 -21.30 0.99 -45.72
N PRO A 320 -20.37 1.60 -44.97
CA PRO A 320 -18.95 1.33 -45.17
C PRO A 320 -18.64 -0.12 -44.82
N SER A 321 -17.80 -0.77 -45.64
CA SER A 321 -17.29 -2.10 -45.32
C SER A 321 -16.29 -2.02 -44.17
N THR A 322 -15.98 -3.14 -43.50
CA THR A 322 -14.92 -3.19 -42.47
C THR A 322 -13.60 -2.61 -42.98
N ARG A 323 -13.19 -2.96 -44.20
CA ARG A 323 -11.99 -2.43 -44.84
C ARG A 323 -12.06 -0.93 -45.12
N THR A 324 -13.25 -0.43 -45.44
CA THR A 324 -13.48 1.01 -45.63
C THR A 324 -13.37 1.75 -44.30
N ILE A 325 -13.94 1.19 -43.23
CA ILE A 325 -13.83 1.71 -41.87
C ILE A 325 -12.37 1.75 -41.43
N GLU A 326 -11.62 0.66 -41.61
CA GLU A 326 -10.18 0.61 -41.32
C GLU A 326 -9.44 1.76 -42.02
N ARG A 327 -9.69 1.98 -43.31
CA ARG A 327 -9.08 3.11 -44.04
C ARG A 327 -9.50 4.48 -43.53
N MET A 328 -10.75 4.64 -43.08
CA MET A 328 -11.22 5.90 -42.47
C MET A 328 -10.51 6.14 -41.14
N ILE A 329 -10.33 5.10 -40.33
CA ILE A 329 -9.58 5.15 -39.07
C ILE A 329 -8.10 5.43 -39.35
N ASP A 330 -7.49 4.79 -40.35
CA ASP A 330 -6.10 5.06 -40.74
C ASP A 330 -5.93 6.53 -41.20
N SER A 331 -6.94 7.08 -41.87
CA SER A 331 -6.94 8.50 -42.27
C SER A 331 -6.91 9.46 -41.07
N LYS A 332 -7.39 9.03 -39.88
CA LYS A 332 -7.25 9.79 -38.63
C LYS A 332 -5.78 10.04 -38.28
N ILE A 333 -4.91 9.08 -38.56
CA ILE A 333 -3.46 9.21 -38.31
C ILE A 333 -2.87 10.32 -39.19
N ALA A 334 -3.23 10.34 -40.48
CA ALA A 334 -2.78 11.39 -41.39
C ALA A 334 -3.25 12.79 -40.95
N ILE A 335 -4.50 12.91 -40.48
CA ILE A 335 -5.03 14.17 -39.93
C ILE A 335 -4.26 14.57 -38.66
N ALA A 336 -4.02 13.62 -37.76
CA ALA A 336 -3.25 13.86 -36.53
C ALA A 336 -1.83 14.34 -36.84
N HIS A 337 -1.13 13.73 -37.82
CA HIS A 337 0.20 14.16 -38.25
C HIS A 337 0.19 15.59 -38.81
N LYS A 338 -0.81 15.95 -39.63
CA LYS A 338 -0.96 17.34 -40.12
C LYS A 338 -1.20 18.32 -38.98
N GLN A 339 -2.02 17.97 -37.99
CA GLN A 339 -2.24 18.79 -36.81
C GLN A 339 -0.95 18.95 -35.99
N ILE A 340 -0.22 17.86 -35.75
CA ILE A 340 1.06 17.86 -35.03
C ILE A 340 2.05 18.79 -35.74
N SER A 341 2.19 18.67 -37.06
CA SER A 341 3.06 19.55 -37.86
C SER A 341 2.68 21.03 -37.70
N ASN A 342 1.38 21.36 -37.83
CA ASN A 342 0.91 22.74 -37.67
C ASN A 342 1.15 23.30 -36.26
N VAL A 343 1.00 22.47 -35.23
CA VAL A 343 1.17 22.90 -33.84
C VAL A 343 2.65 23.03 -33.48
N LEU A 344 3.44 21.99 -33.74
CA LEU A 344 4.84 21.93 -33.30
C LEU A 344 5.81 22.73 -34.18
N SER A 345 5.43 23.09 -35.41
CA SER A 345 6.24 24.00 -36.26
C SER A 345 6.46 25.38 -35.62
N ASN A 346 5.58 25.81 -34.72
CA ASN A 346 5.70 27.08 -34.00
C ASN A 346 6.26 26.93 -32.58
N LYS A 347 6.62 25.70 -32.16
CA LYS A 347 7.12 25.43 -30.82
C LYS A 347 8.63 25.29 -30.84
N ILE A 348 9.29 26.02 -29.95
CA ILE A 348 10.75 25.94 -29.74
C ILE A 348 11.06 25.18 -28.45
N ASP A 349 12.31 24.76 -28.31
CA ASP A 349 12.85 24.14 -27.08
C ASP A 349 12.05 22.95 -26.56
N THR A 350 11.61 22.10 -27.49
CA THR A 350 10.78 20.94 -27.19
C THR A 350 11.60 19.79 -26.61
N THR A 351 10.92 18.92 -25.85
CA THR A 351 11.53 17.76 -25.20
C THR A 351 10.96 16.47 -25.76
N LEU A 352 11.82 15.58 -26.25
CA LEU A 352 11.42 14.24 -26.71
C LEU A 352 11.42 13.25 -25.54
N TYR A 353 10.29 12.59 -25.33
CA TYR A 353 10.12 11.50 -24.40
C TYR A 353 10.08 10.18 -25.18
N THR A 354 10.81 9.20 -24.67
CA THR A 354 10.83 7.84 -25.16
C THR A 354 10.38 6.89 -24.05
N ASP A 355 9.44 6.01 -24.37
CA ASP A 355 9.00 4.96 -23.45
C ASP A 355 8.81 3.63 -24.18
N GLU A 356 9.37 2.58 -23.58
CA GLU A 356 9.41 1.23 -24.12
C GLU A 356 8.56 0.30 -23.25
N THR A 357 7.71 -0.50 -23.88
CA THR A 357 6.98 -1.55 -23.17
C THR A 357 6.97 -2.86 -23.94
N ARG A 358 6.94 -3.97 -23.21
CA ARG A 358 6.81 -5.30 -23.80
C ARG A 358 5.48 -5.92 -23.40
N LYS A 359 4.61 -6.17 -24.38
CA LYS A 359 3.31 -6.82 -24.18
C LYS A 359 3.10 -7.92 -25.22
N TYR A 360 2.60 -9.08 -24.78
CA TYR A 360 2.30 -10.23 -25.66
C TYR A 360 3.47 -10.66 -26.56
N GLY A 361 4.69 -10.61 -26.04
CA GLY A 361 5.92 -10.96 -26.79
C GLY A 361 6.45 -9.85 -27.69
N LYS A 362 5.66 -8.80 -27.95
CA LYS A 362 6.00 -7.65 -28.80
C LYS A 362 6.63 -6.52 -28.01
N THR A 363 7.58 -5.82 -28.61
CA THR A 363 8.20 -4.61 -28.05
C THR A 363 7.57 -3.40 -28.73
N LEU A 364 7.01 -2.49 -27.95
CA LEU A 364 6.35 -1.28 -28.42
C LEU A 364 7.10 -0.07 -27.89
N GLN A 365 7.33 0.90 -28.77
CA GLN A 365 8.00 2.16 -28.45
C GLN A 365 7.08 3.33 -28.75
N THR A 366 6.99 4.26 -27.81
CA THR A 366 6.25 5.51 -27.97
C THR A 366 7.22 6.68 -28.03
N TYR A 367 6.92 7.64 -28.90
CA TYR A 367 7.61 8.93 -28.99
C TYR A 367 6.61 10.04 -28.70
N ILE A 368 6.92 10.85 -27.69
CA ILE A 368 6.07 11.96 -27.25
C ILE A 368 6.92 13.21 -27.21
N VAL A 369 6.39 14.34 -27.68
CA VAL A 369 7.07 15.64 -27.59
C VAL A 369 6.29 16.52 -26.64
N THR A 370 6.98 17.23 -25.75
CA THR A 370 6.35 18.29 -24.96
C THR A 370 6.90 19.66 -25.33
N ASP A 371 6.03 20.66 -25.26
CA ASP A 371 6.41 22.05 -25.37
C ASP A 371 6.74 22.69 -24.01
N ASP A 372 7.09 23.97 -24.05
CA ASP A 372 7.33 24.86 -22.91
C ASP A 372 6.14 24.94 -21.93
N ASN A 373 4.92 24.82 -22.46
CA ASN A 373 3.68 24.81 -21.70
C ASN A 373 3.36 23.44 -21.08
N LYS A 374 4.27 22.46 -21.22
CA LYS A 374 4.11 21.07 -20.77
C LYS A 374 2.94 20.34 -21.45
N THR A 375 2.51 20.82 -22.62
CA THR A 375 1.52 20.15 -23.46
C THR A 375 2.20 18.97 -24.15
N SER A 376 1.62 17.78 -24.03
CA SER A 376 2.19 16.55 -24.58
C SER A 376 1.55 16.19 -25.92
N TYR A 377 2.39 15.88 -26.91
CA TYR A 377 2.00 15.51 -28.26
C TYR A 377 2.58 14.12 -28.59
N VAL A 378 1.73 13.14 -28.81
CA VAL A 378 2.17 11.80 -29.21
C VAL A 378 2.52 11.81 -30.68
N LEU A 379 3.81 11.62 -31.01
CA LEU A 379 4.26 11.52 -32.40
C LEU A 379 3.90 10.16 -33.00
N GLY A 380 4.01 9.10 -32.21
CA GLY A 380 3.64 7.76 -32.65
C GLY A 380 3.96 6.65 -31.65
N LEU A 381 3.27 5.54 -31.83
CA LEU A 381 3.50 4.25 -31.16
C LEU A 381 3.78 3.21 -32.26
N ARG A 382 4.89 2.47 -32.13
CA ARG A 382 5.32 1.48 -33.12
C ARG A 382 5.85 0.22 -32.45
N GLU A 383 5.64 -0.91 -33.13
CA GLU A 383 6.29 -2.18 -32.78
C GLU A 383 7.73 -2.17 -33.29
N MET A 384 8.69 -2.43 -32.41
CA MET A 384 10.11 -2.50 -32.76
C MET A 384 10.53 -3.95 -33.01
N LEU A 385 11.40 -4.14 -34.01
CA LEU A 385 12.00 -5.43 -34.33
C LEU A 385 12.82 -5.99 -33.15
N ASP A 386 13.64 -5.12 -32.55
CA ASP A 386 14.46 -5.43 -31.39
C ASP A 386 14.63 -4.20 -30.48
N LYS A 387 15.36 -4.38 -29.38
CA LYS A 387 15.64 -3.34 -28.37
C LYS A 387 16.99 -2.64 -28.60
N SER A 388 17.49 -2.61 -29.83
CA SER A 388 18.72 -1.89 -30.13
C SER A 388 18.46 -0.40 -30.28
N SER A 389 19.44 0.42 -29.90
CA SER A 389 19.34 1.88 -30.03
C SER A 389 19.19 2.32 -31.48
N LYS A 390 19.71 1.51 -32.42
CA LYS A 390 19.56 1.70 -33.85
C LYS A 390 18.11 1.48 -34.28
N SER A 391 17.48 0.38 -33.85
CA SER A 391 16.05 0.15 -34.12
C SER A 391 15.17 1.26 -33.56
N CYS A 392 15.46 1.76 -32.35
CA CYS A 392 14.75 2.93 -31.82
C CYS A 392 14.88 4.13 -32.77
N LEU A 393 16.11 4.50 -33.16
CA LEU A 393 16.32 5.64 -34.08
C LEU A 393 15.67 5.42 -35.45
N ASP A 394 15.77 4.23 -36.02
CA ASP A 394 15.18 3.91 -37.33
C ASP A 394 13.64 4.02 -37.25
N THR A 395 13.01 3.52 -36.17
CA THR A 395 11.57 3.72 -35.92
C THR A 395 11.20 5.19 -35.74
N PHE A 396 12.03 5.98 -35.04
CA PHE A 396 11.79 7.41 -34.92
C PHE A 396 11.86 8.13 -36.28
N LYS A 397 12.86 7.79 -37.12
CA LYS A 397 13.00 8.31 -38.48
C LYS A 397 11.79 7.94 -39.36
N GLU A 398 11.28 6.72 -39.24
CA GLU A 398 10.06 6.29 -39.94
C GLU A 398 8.85 7.17 -39.54
N ILE A 399 8.69 7.47 -38.25
CA ILE A 399 7.61 8.37 -37.78
C ILE A 399 7.78 9.79 -38.34
N LEU A 400 9.01 10.36 -38.31
CA LEU A 400 9.25 11.68 -38.88
C LEU A 400 9.00 11.72 -40.40
N LYS A 401 9.36 10.63 -41.09
CA LYS A 401 9.08 10.46 -42.52
C LYS A 401 7.57 10.38 -42.76
N ASP A 402 6.83 9.58 -42.00
CA ASP A 402 5.37 9.50 -42.09
C ASP A 402 4.73 10.89 -41.91
N ILE A 403 5.19 11.68 -40.93
CA ILE A 403 4.68 13.05 -40.72
C ILE A 403 4.94 13.91 -41.95
N THR A 404 6.15 13.85 -42.50
CA THR A 404 6.54 14.59 -43.70
C THR A 404 5.69 14.19 -44.91
N ASP A 405 5.56 12.88 -45.16
CA ASP A 405 4.81 12.33 -46.29
C ASP A 405 3.32 12.71 -46.21
N HIS A 406 2.72 12.76 -45.01
CA HIS A 406 1.33 13.20 -44.83
C HIS A 406 1.16 14.72 -44.94
N CYS A 407 2.18 15.51 -44.61
CA CYS A 407 2.15 16.97 -44.69
C CYS A 407 2.55 17.51 -46.06
N TYR A 408 3.06 16.66 -46.95
CA TYR A 408 3.44 17.05 -48.30
C TYR A 408 2.20 17.49 -49.09
N GLU A 409 2.04 18.81 -49.28
CA GLU A 409 1.03 19.36 -50.18
C GLU A 409 1.53 19.25 -51.62
N GLN A 410 0.64 18.90 -52.55
CA GLN A 410 0.94 18.83 -53.99
C GLN A 410 1.20 20.22 -54.62
N GLU A 411 1.22 21.29 -53.83
CA GLU A 411 1.47 22.65 -54.31
C GLU A 411 2.97 22.93 -54.38
N LYS A 412 3.40 23.19 -55.62
CA LYS A 412 4.77 23.49 -56.04
C LYS A 412 5.33 24.67 -55.24
N ASP A 413 6.55 24.47 -54.73
CA ASP A 413 7.61 25.47 -54.47
C ASP A 413 8.18 25.55 -53.05
N ASN A 414 7.76 24.70 -52.10
CA ASN A 414 8.56 24.46 -50.88
C ASN A 414 8.42 23.00 -50.42
N GLU A 415 9.49 22.21 -50.55
CA GLU A 415 9.61 20.90 -49.88
C GLU A 415 9.64 21.11 -48.36
N LYS A 416 8.49 21.38 -47.74
CA LYS A 416 8.39 21.46 -46.28
C LYS A 416 8.66 20.07 -45.72
N GLN A 417 9.84 19.88 -45.16
CA GLN A 417 10.26 18.66 -44.49
C GLN A 417 9.72 18.66 -43.06
N ALA A 418 8.39 18.78 -42.92
CA ALA A 418 7.72 19.06 -41.65
C ALA A 418 8.16 18.15 -40.50
N GLY A 419 8.33 16.84 -40.74
CA GLY A 419 8.82 15.92 -39.71
C GLY A 419 10.26 16.18 -39.29
N TYR A 420 11.14 16.58 -40.21
CA TYR A 420 12.52 16.94 -39.88
C TYR A 420 12.65 18.37 -39.31
N GLU A 421 11.74 19.28 -39.64
CA GLU A 421 11.63 20.59 -38.96
C GLU A 421 11.38 20.41 -37.45
N LEU A 422 10.59 19.41 -37.04
CA LEU A 422 10.41 19.06 -35.62
C LEU A 422 11.75 18.76 -34.92
N LEU A 423 12.68 18.12 -35.62
CA LEU A 423 14.01 17.78 -35.08
C LEU A 423 14.84 19.04 -34.78
N CYS A 424 14.59 20.14 -35.48
CA CYS A 424 15.29 21.40 -35.25
C CYS A 424 14.93 21.98 -33.87
N HIS A 425 13.66 21.85 -33.49
CA HIS A 425 13.11 22.36 -32.23
C HIS A 425 13.35 21.45 -31.03
N LEU A 426 13.72 20.18 -31.25
CA LEU A 426 14.09 19.26 -30.19
C LEU A 426 15.43 19.66 -29.57
N LYS A 427 15.41 20.15 -28.33
CA LYS A 427 16.60 20.50 -27.56
C LYS A 427 16.91 19.49 -26.47
N ASN A 428 15.89 18.82 -25.96
CA ASN A 428 16.01 17.95 -24.80
C ASN A 428 15.47 16.56 -25.09
N THR A 429 15.99 15.56 -24.38
CA THR A 429 15.38 14.23 -24.29
C THR A 429 15.04 13.91 -22.84
N MET A 430 14.01 13.11 -22.62
CA MET A 430 13.65 12.51 -21.33
C MET A 430 13.37 11.03 -21.54
N SER A 431 14.24 10.18 -21.00
CA SER A 431 14.17 8.72 -21.22
C SER A 431 14.42 7.94 -19.93
N ASP A 432 14.30 6.62 -19.98
CA ASP A 432 14.85 5.77 -18.93
C ASP A 432 16.39 5.78 -18.94
N ARG A 433 17.03 5.16 -17.94
CA ARG A 433 18.50 5.12 -17.84
C ARG A 433 19.14 3.89 -18.50
N ALA A 434 18.39 3.14 -19.31
CA ALA A 434 18.89 1.94 -19.96
C ALA A 434 20.06 2.28 -20.90
N SER A 435 20.97 1.31 -21.06
CA SER A 435 22.10 1.47 -21.98
C SER A 435 21.65 1.72 -23.42
N THR A 436 20.51 1.15 -23.81
CA THR A 436 19.88 1.37 -25.12
C THR A 436 19.48 2.83 -25.30
N GLU A 437 18.76 3.43 -24.34
CA GLU A 437 18.32 4.83 -24.43
C GLU A 437 19.51 5.80 -24.42
N LYS A 438 20.55 5.53 -23.61
CA LYS A 438 21.80 6.32 -23.65
C LYS A 438 22.46 6.29 -25.02
N ALA A 439 22.53 5.10 -25.65
CA ALA A 439 23.08 4.97 -26.99
C ALA A 439 22.16 5.60 -28.05
N PHE A 440 20.84 5.54 -27.87
CA PHE A 440 19.86 6.20 -28.73
C PHE A 440 20.05 7.72 -28.71
N ASN A 441 20.21 8.33 -27.54
CA ASN A 441 20.43 9.78 -27.42
C ASN A 441 21.68 10.25 -28.20
N VAL A 442 22.78 9.48 -28.15
CA VAL A 442 23.98 9.77 -28.96
C VAL A 442 23.69 9.67 -30.45
N LEU A 443 22.96 8.63 -30.87
CA LEU A 443 22.59 8.45 -32.27
C LEU A 443 21.62 9.55 -32.76
N LEU A 444 20.70 9.99 -31.90
CA LEU A 444 19.75 11.07 -32.18
C LEU A 444 20.48 12.41 -32.35
N GLU A 445 21.44 12.72 -31.48
CA GLU A 445 22.26 13.93 -31.58
C GLU A 445 23.13 13.93 -32.85
N ASN A 446 23.69 12.77 -33.23
CA ASN A 446 24.40 12.61 -34.50
C ASN A 446 23.46 12.84 -35.69
N PHE A 447 22.28 12.22 -35.67
CA PHE A 447 21.29 12.38 -36.72
C PHE A 447 20.82 13.84 -36.84
N ARG A 448 20.63 14.52 -35.72
CA ARG A 448 20.30 15.95 -35.69
C ARG A 448 21.40 16.79 -36.34
N ARG A 449 22.68 16.53 -36.05
CA ARG A 449 23.82 17.20 -36.70
C ARG A 449 23.86 17.01 -38.22
N GLU A 450 23.44 15.86 -38.71
CA GLU A 450 23.37 15.58 -40.15
C GLU A 450 22.24 16.35 -40.84
N ILE A 451 21.13 16.57 -40.14
CA ILE A 451 19.90 17.15 -40.69
C ILE A 451 19.83 18.67 -40.58
N LEU A 452 20.32 19.28 -39.48
CA LEU A 452 20.24 20.73 -39.28
C LEU A 452 20.76 21.58 -40.46
N PRO A 453 21.90 21.24 -41.13
CA PRO A 453 22.39 22.00 -42.28
C PRO A 453 21.48 21.97 -43.51
N LEU A 454 20.55 21.01 -43.58
CA LEU A 454 19.62 20.85 -44.70
C LEU A 454 18.32 21.65 -44.52
N ILE A 455 18.03 22.08 -43.28
CA ILE A 455 16.73 22.65 -42.90
C ILE A 455 16.86 24.09 -42.44
N ILE A 456 17.91 24.41 -41.68
CA ILE A 456 18.11 25.77 -41.18
C ILE A 456 18.66 26.64 -42.31
N GLU A 457 17.88 27.65 -42.70
CA GLU A 457 18.34 28.68 -43.62
C GLU A 457 19.61 29.35 -43.10
N ASP A 458 20.54 29.65 -44.00
CA ASP A 458 21.79 30.32 -43.66
C ASP A 458 22.66 29.58 -42.63
N TRP A 459 22.51 28.25 -42.45
CA TRP A 459 23.37 27.45 -41.57
C TRP A 459 24.88 27.71 -41.79
N ASN A 460 25.29 27.85 -43.05
CA ASN A 460 26.68 28.11 -43.42
C ASN A 460 27.20 29.51 -42.99
N LYS A 461 26.31 30.44 -42.61
CA LYS A 461 26.67 31.76 -42.07
C LYS A 461 26.92 31.72 -40.56
N LEU A 462 26.40 30.71 -39.86
CA LEU A 462 26.70 30.48 -38.46
C LEU A 462 28.16 30.08 -38.30
N ASP A 463 28.81 30.58 -37.25
CA ASP A 463 30.16 30.14 -36.94
C ASP A 463 30.18 28.71 -36.37
N VAL A 464 31.38 28.13 -36.24
CA VAL A 464 31.54 26.74 -35.77
C VAL A 464 31.00 26.56 -34.34
N THR A 465 31.07 27.59 -33.51
CA THR A 465 30.58 27.56 -32.13
C THR A 465 29.05 27.62 -32.09
N GLU A 466 28.43 28.49 -32.89
CA GLU A 466 26.98 28.59 -33.06
C GLU A 466 26.40 27.29 -33.62
N GLN A 467 27.02 26.71 -34.65
CA GLN A 467 26.60 25.42 -35.21
C GLN A 467 26.67 24.29 -34.16
N ALA A 468 27.72 24.27 -33.34
CA ALA A 468 27.87 23.31 -32.25
C ALA A 468 26.78 23.49 -31.17
N LEU A 469 26.49 24.73 -30.77
CA LEU A 469 25.42 25.05 -29.81
C LEU A 469 24.04 24.68 -30.35
N CYS A 470 23.76 25.00 -31.61
CA CYS A 470 22.51 24.63 -32.27
C CYS A 470 22.32 23.11 -32.30
N SER A 471 23.39 22.34 -32.45
CA SER A 471 23.39 20.88 -32.56
C SER A 471 23.32 20.12 -31.25
N LYS A 472 23.75 20.75 -30.15
CA LYS A 472 23.78 20.12 -28.82
C LYS A 472 22.38 19.73 -28.37
N MET A 473 22.27 18.56 -27.73
CA MET A 473 21.06 18.09 -27.06
C MET A 473 21.31 17.87 -25.58
N ASN A 474 20.35 18.26 -24.73
CA ASN A 474 20.40 17.99 -23.31
C ASN A 474 19.65 16.69 -23.00
N ASN A 475 20.39 15.69 -22.53
CA ASN A 475 19.82 14.38 -22.26
C ASN A 475 19.46 14.25 -20.79
N PHE A 476 18.16 14.29 -20.50
CA PHE A 476 17.65 14.04 -19.16
C PHE A 476 17.14 12.60 -19.03
N PHE A 477 17.18 12.12 -17.79
CA PHE A 477 16.75 10.78 -17.48
C PHE A 477 15.77 10.79 -16.33
N CYS A 478 14.71 9.99 -16.46
CA CYS A 478 13.64 9.88 -15.49
C CYS A 478 14.18 9.61 -14.08
N GLY A 479 13.89 10.52 -13.16
CA GLY A 479 14.33 10.43 -11.77
C GLY A 479 13.68 9.28 -11.01
N LEU A 480 12.48 8.82 -11.39
CA LEU A 480 11.88 7.64 -10.77
C LEU A 480 12.73 6.38 -11.01
N HIS A 481 13.38 6.23 -12.17
CA HIS A 481 14.29 5.10 -12.42
C HIS A 481 15.51 5.08 -11.50
N LEU A 482 15.89 6.22 -10.91
CA LEU A 482 16.90 6.28 -9.86
C LEU A 482 16.48 5.45 -8.64
N MET A 483 15.19 5.48 -8.30
CA MET A 483 14.61 4.78 -7.16
C MET A 483 14.65 3.26 -7.33
N VAL A 484 14.42 2.77 -8.56
CA VAL A 484 14.65 1.34 -8.88
C VAL A 484 16.10 0.97 -8.63
N GLY A 485 17.03 1.79 -9.12
CA GLY A 485 18.46 1.57 -8.91
C GLY A 485 18.82 1.52 -7.42
N ILE A 486 18.24 2.43 -6.62
CA ILE A 486 18.42 2.47 -5.15
C ILE A 486 17.96 1.15 -4.52
N ALA A 487 16.78 0.65 -4.89
CA ALA A 487 16.29 -0.65 -4.42
C ALA A 487 17.24 -1.79 -4.76
N ASP A 488 17.75 -1.84 -6.00
CA ASP A 488 18.66 -2.91 -6.46
C ASP A 488 20.02 -2.90 -5.75
N VAL A 489 20.61 -1.72 -5.50
CA VAL A 489 21.88 -1.64 -4.77
C VAL A 489 21.71 -1.91 -3.28
N CYS A 490 20.60 -1.48 -2.69
CA CYS A 490 20.26 -1.76 -1.30
C CYS A 490 20.05 -3.25 -1.07
N GLU A 491 19.37 -3.96 -1.98
CA GLU A 491 19.20 -5.41 -1.90
C GLU A 491 20.55 -6.13 -1.90
N LYS A 492 21.43 -5.80 -2.85
CA LYS A 492 22.77 -6.41 -2.94
C LYS A 492 23.64 -6.10 -1.73
N ALA A 493 23.57 -4.87 -1.23
CA ALA A 493 24.30 -4.45 -0.04
C ALA A 493 23.78 -5.18 1.20
N LEU A 494 22.46 -5.36 1.30
CA LEU A 494 21.83 -6.09 2.39
C LEU A 494 22.15 -7.58 2.34
N TYR A 495 22.11 -8.20 1.16
CA TYR A 495 22.52 -9.60 0.96
C TYR A 495 23.96 -9.85 1.47
N LYS A 496 24.91 -8.99 1.05
CA LYS A 496 26.30 -9.08 1.50
C LYS A 496 26.46 -8.84 3.00
N PHE A 497 25.68 -7.89 3.55
CA PHE A 497 25.69 -7.61 4.98
C PHE A 497 25.21 -8.82 5.78
N GLU A 498 24.07 -9.41 5.39
CA GLU A 498 23.53 -10.60 6.04
C GLU A 498 24.49 -11.79 5.95
N GLU A 499 25.10 -12.03 4.78
CA GLU A 499 26.10 -13.09 4.58
C GLU A 499 27.30 -12.93 5.50
N ALA A 500 27.85 -11.70 5.59
CA ALA A 500 28.99 -11.39 6.45
C ALA A 500 28.62 -11.48 7.94
N PHE A 501 27.45 -10.97 8.33
CA PHE A 501 26.97 -11.00 9.71
C PHE A 501 26.75 -12.42 10.23
N LEU A 502 26.28 -13.31 9.35
CA LEU A 502 25.99 -14.70 9.70
C LEU A 502 27.19 -15.65 9.53
N GLU A 503 28.30 -15.17 8.97
CA GLU A 503 29.45 -16.00 8.59
C GLU A 503 29.01 -17.18 7.69
N GLY A 504 28.04 -16.94 6.80
CA GLY A 504 27.47 -17.95 5.91
C GLY A 504 26.53 -18.98 6.56
N LYS A 505 26.07 -18.76 7.80
CA LYS A 505 25.10 -19.65 8.48
C LYS A 505 23.67 -19.39 8.02
N ASP A 506 22.93 -20.46 7.75
CA ASP A 506 21.50 -20.39 7.45
C ASP A 506 20.66 -20.19 8.73
N ILE A 507 19.79 -19.16 8.74
CA ILE A 507 18.84 -18.84 9.83
C ILE A 507 17.39 -18.79 9.31
N GLY A 508 16.40 -18.70 10.20
CA GLY A 508 14.98 -18.62 9.84
C GLY A 508 14.54 -19.79 8.95
N SER A 509 13.84 -19.48 7.87
CA SER A 509 13.40 -20.48 6.90
C SER A 509 14.55 -21.05 6.05
N ALA A 510 15.72 -20.40 5.99
CA ALA A 510 16.91 -20.89 5.29
C ALA A 510 17.44 -22.20 5.89
N HIS A 511 17.33 -22.32 7.21
CA HIS A 511 17.80 -23.48 7.96
C HIS A 511 17.07 -24.79 7.61
N TYR A 512 15.88 -24.70 6.99
CA TYR A 512 14.99 -25.83 6.74
C TYR A 512 15.01 -26.22 5.24
N PRO A 513 15.62 -27.38 4.87
CA PRO A 513 15.76 -27.79 3.48
C PRO A 513 14.44 -27.88 2.71
N GLU A 514 13.34 -28.27 3.37
CA GLU A 514 12.02 -28.41 2.77
C GLU A 514 11.38 -27.07 2.35
N LEU A 515 11.90 -25.94 2.87
CA LEU A 515 11.44 -24.60 2.56
C LEU A 515 12.26 -23.91 1.46
N LYS A 516 13.33 -24.56 0.96
CA LYS A 516 14.23 -23.99 -0.07
C LYS A 516 13.53 -23.56 -1.36
N ARG A 517 12.37 -24.13 -1.69
CA ARG A 517 11.55 -23.69 -2.84
C ARG A 517 11.09 -22.23 -2.76
N PHE A 518 11.09 -21.65 -1.57
CA PHE A 518 10.76 -20.25 -1.35
C PHE A 518 11.99 -19.34 -1.39
N HIS A 519 13.18 -19.88 -1.60
CA HIS A 519 14.42 -19.11 -1.61
C HIS A 519 14.80 -18.79 -3.04
N ARG A 520 15.28 -17.57 -3.25
CA ARG A 520 15.85 -17.09 -4.51
C ARG A 520 17.25 -16.57 -4.20
N HIS A 521 17.97 -16.16 -5.24
CA HIS A 521 19.21 -15.42 -5.05
C HIS A 521 18.87 -13.98 -4.62
N GLU A 522 18.49 -13.83 -3.35
CA GLU A 522 18.04 -12.60 -2.71
C GLU A 522 18.39 -12.62 -1.21
N SER A 523 18.42 -11.46 -0.56
CA SER A 523 18.59 -11.36 0.91
C SER A 523 17.44 -12.05 1.68
N GLY A 524 17.73 -12.54 2.89
CA GLY A 524 16.74 -13.10 3.79
C GLY A 524 15.67 -12.09 4.22
N THR A 525 16.05 -10.81 4.40
CA THR A 525 15.07 -9.72 4.55
C THR A 525 14.16 -9.59 3.33
N LEU A 526 14.71 -9.60 2.10
CA LEU A 526 13.87 -9.50 0.91
C LEU A 526 12.96 -10.73 0.75
N ARG A 527 13.47 -11.91 1.09
CA ARG A 527 12.67 -13.14 1.15
C ARG A 527 11.50 -13.00 2.14
N LEU A 528 11.75 -12.50 3.36
CA LEU A 528 10.71 -12.24 4.35
C LEU A 528 9.65 -11.28 3.78
N ILE A 529 10.08 -10.15 3.21
CA ILE A 529 9.17 -9.16 2.62
C ILE A 529 8.30 -9.80 1.53
N ARG A 530 8.93 -10.47 0.57
CA ARG A 530 8.25 -11.08 -0.57
C ARG A 530 7.28 -12.18 -0.15
N THR A 531 7.69 -13.04 0.79
CA THR A 531 6.84 -14.14 1.28
C THR A 531 5.70 -13.62 2.16
N ALA A 532 5.94 -12.62 3.00
CA ALA A 532 4.89 -11.95 3.77
C ALA A 532 3.84 -11.30 2.87
N CYS A 533 4.25 -10.66 1.77
CA CYS A 533 3.30 -10.12 0.79
C CYS A 533 2.44 -11.22 0.15
N LYS A 534 3.05 -12.36 -0.22
CA LYS A 534 2.29 -13.51 -0.74
C LYS A 534 1.26 -14.03 0.27
N VAL A 535 1.57 -13.98 1.56
CA VAL A 535 0.65 -14.42 2.62
C VAL A 535 -0.45 -13.39 2.86
N PHE A 536 -0.10 -12.12 3.00
CA PHE A 536 -0.97 -11.11 3.61
C PHE A 536 -1.61 -10.12 2.62
N ALA A 537 -1.08 -9.96 1.40
CA ALA A 537 -1.63 -9.04 0.41
C ALA A 537 -2.82 -9.65 -0.35
N VAL A 538 -3.79 -8.80 -0.71
CA VAL A 538 -4.99 -9.22 -1.43
C VAL A 538 -4.63 -9.60 -2.87
N GLY A 539 -5.00 -10.83 -3.28
CA GLY A 539 -4.82 -11.36 -4.64
C GLY A 539 -3.37 -11.63 -5.08
N GLU A 540 -2.44 -11.84 -4.14
CA GLU A 540 -1.11 -12.39 -4.47
C GLU A 540 -1.10 -13.91 -4.61
N ASP A 541 -1.55 -14.63 -3.56
CA ASP A 541 -1.63 -16.09 -3.54
C ASP A 541 -2.93 -16.53 -2.86
N GLU A 542 -3.98 -16.73 -3.65
CA GLU A 542 -5.30 -17.12 -3.15
C GLU A 542 -5.34 -18.57 -2.62
N LYS A 543 -4.37 -19.40 -3.03
CA LYS A 543 -4.33 -20.82 -2.67
C LYS A 543 -3.57 -21.08 -1.39
N SER A 544 -2.43 -20.40 -1.21
CA SER A 544 -1.50 -20.64 -0.09
C SER A 544 -1.41 -19.45 0.87
N GLY A 545 -1.90 -18.28 0.48
CA GLY A 545 -1.96 -17.10 1.32
C GLY A 545 -3.13 -17.12 2.31
N ALA A 546 -3.18 -16.10 3.16
CA ALA A 546 -4.16 -15.96 4.24
C ALA A 546 -4.70 -14.51 4.34
N SER A 547 -4.70 -13.77 3.23
CA SER A 547 -5.00 -12.32 3.20
C SER A 547 -6.36 -11.96 3.80
N MET A 548 -7.43 -12.69 3.47
CA MET A 548 -8.77 -12.44 4.02
C MET A 548 -8.86 -12.69 5.53
N ALA A 549 -8.25 -13.79 6.00
CA ALA A 549 -8.20 -14.11 7.42
C ALA A 549 -7.36 -13.08 8.20
N TRP A 550 -6.24 -12.66 7.61
CA TRP A 550 -5.37 -11.62 8.13
C TRP A 550 -6.07 -10.26 8.23
N MET A 551 -6.76 -9.82 7.18
CA MET A 551 -7.54 -8.57 7.21
C MET A 551 -8.64 -8.61 8.26
N THR A 552 -9.31 -9.75 8.41
CA THR A 552 -10.33 -9.95 9.46
C THR A 552 -9.72 -9.83 10.85
N PHE A 553 -8.57 -10.46 11.07
CA PHE A 553 -7.81 -10.36 12.32
C PHE A 553 -7.37 -8.91 12.60
N LEU A 554 -6.79 -8.21 11.62
CA LEU A 554 -6.38 -6.81 11.78
C LEU A 554 -7.54 -5.87 12.10
N LYS A 555 -8.71 -6.08 11.48
CA LYS A 555 -9.92 -5.31 11.77
C LYS A 555 -10.34 -5.47 13.23
N GLN A 556 -10.22 -6.66 13.81
CA GLN A 556 -10.47 -6.89 15.24
C GLN A 556 -9.43 -6.19 16.14
N GLN A 557 -8.21 -6.01 15.65
CA GLN A 557 -7.15 -5.25 16.34
C GLN A 557 -7.20 -3.73 16.08
N GLY A 558 -8.18 -3.24 15.31
CA GLY A 558 -8.28 -1.82 14.94
C GLY A 558 -7.13 -1.32 14.06
N LYS A 559 -6.56 -2.20 13.21
CA LYS A 559 -5.43 -1.90 12.31
C LYS A 559 -5.83 -2.14 10.85
N LYS A 560 -5.19 -1.43 9.92
CA LYS A 560 -5.33 -1.65 8.47
C LYS A 560 -4.21 -2.57 7.97
N ASN A 561 -4.49 -3.34 6.92
CA ASN A 561 -3.47 -4.13 6.23
C ASN A 561 -2.57 -3.17 5.42
N LEU A 562 -1.25 -3.30 5.60
CA LEU A 562 -0.28 -2.48 4.87
C LEU A 562 0.45 -3.28 3.78
N PHE A 563 0.21 -4.60 3.71
CA PHE A 563 0.77 -5.44 2.66
C PHE A 563 0.03 -5.22 1.35
N ILE A 564 0.77 -4.78 0.35
CA ILE A 564 0.31 -4.70 -1.04
C ILE A 564 0.95 -5.79 -1.88
N ARG A 565 0.43 -5.96 -3.10
CA ARG A 565 0.94 -6.92 -4.07
C ARG A 565 2.44 -6.70 -4.30
N PHE A 566 3.22 -7.78 -4.33
CA PHE A 566 4.67 -7.74 -4.64
C PHE A 566 4.88 -7.64 -6.16
N LYS A 567 4.05 -6.85 -6.83
CA LYS A 567 3.97 -6.66 -8.28
C LYS A 567 3.40 -5.26 -8.57
N HIS A 568 3.79 -4.65 -9.68
CA HIS A 568 3.15 -3.46 -10.30
C HIS A 568 3.40 -2.04 -9.75
N ASN A 569 4.48 -1.77 -9.01
CA ASN A 569 5.11 -0.44 -8.94
C ASN A 569 6.52 -0.66 -8.41
N ARG A 570 7.56 -0.60 -9.25
CA ARG A 570 8.91 -1.08 -8.85
C ARG A 570 9.74 -0.03 -8.10
N PHE A 571 9.33 1.23 -8.15
CA PHE A 571 10.20 2.35 -7.82
C PHE A 571 10.46 2.49 -6.30
N ASN A 572 9.50 2.21 -5.40
CA ASN A 572 9.70 2.33 -3.94
C ASN A 572 9.11 1.16 -3.12
N LEU A 573 8.67 0.12 -3.81
CA LEU A 573 7.85 -0.95 -3.23
C LEU A 573 8.57 -1.74 -2.13
N VAL A 574 9.85 -2.09 -2.32
CA VAL A 574 10.60 -2.87 -1.32
C VAL A 574 10.76 -2.11 -0.01
N PHE A 575 10.95 -0.79 -0.06
CA PHE A 575 11.11 0.05 1.13
C PHE A 575 9.80 0.18 1.90
N VAL A 576 8.70 0.44 1.18
CA VAL A 576 7.34 0.51 1.76
C VAL A 576 6.93 -0.83 2.37
N LEU A 577 7.24 -1.95 1.71
CA LEU A 577 6.92 -3.26 2.23
C LEU A 577 7.85 -3.69 3.39
N GLY A 578 9.10 -3.22 3.42
CA GLY A 578 9.98 -3.35 4.59
C GLY A 578 9.36 -2.69 5.82
N LEU A 579 8.84 -1.47 5.67
CA LEU A 579 8.05 -0.79 6.69
C LEU A 579 6.83 -1.62 7.11
N ALA A 580 6.04 -2.13 6.16
CA ALA A 580 4.85 -2.94 6.45
C ALA A 580 5.20 -4.22 7.24
N CYS A 581 6.27 -4.93 6.85
CA CYS A 581 6.79 -6.09 7.55
C CYS A 581 7.17 -5.75 8.99
N TYR A 582 7.94 -4.68 9.20
CA TYR A 582 8.37 -4.31 10.55
C TYR A 582 7.19 -3.87 11.42
N PHE A 583 6.26 -3.09 10.89
CA PHE A 583 5.08 -2.63 11.63
C PHE A 583 4.18 -3.78 12.06
N HIS A 584 3.96 -4.76 11.16
CA HIS A 584 3.09 -5.89 11.44
C HIS A 584 3.77 -7.07 12.14
N LYS A 585 5.09 -7.04 12.38
CA LYS A 585 5.88 -8.17 12.90
C LYS A 585 5.23 -8.93 14.07
N THR A 586 4.79 -8.21 15.09
CA THR A 586 4.18 -8.79 16.30
C THR A 586 2.82 -9.41 15.99
N LEU A 587 1.97 -8.69 15.26
CA LEU A 587 0.64 -9.17 14.91
C LEU A 587 0.68 -10.34 13.93
N ALA A 588 1.61 -10.33 12.98
CA ALA A 588 1.83 -11.41 12.04
C ALA A 588 2.36 -12.67 12.73
N SER A 589 3.28 -12.55 13.70
CA SER A 589 3.71 -13.69 14.52
C SER A 589 2.54 -14.26 15.32
N ILE A 590 1.76 -13.42 16.03
CA ILE A 590 0.58 -13.87 16.79
C ILE A 590 -0.43 -14.56 15.87
N PHE A 591 -0.72 -13.95 14.72
CA PHE A 591 -1.66 -14.51 13.76
C PHE A 591 -1.23 -15.90 13.28
N LEU A 592 0.03 -16.07 12.89
CA LEU A 592 0.55 -17.34 12.39
C LEU A 592 0.75 -18.39 13.50
N ASP A 593 1.08 -17.98 14.71
CA ASP A 593 1.37 -18.90 15.82
C ASP A 593 0.10 -19.34 16.57
N THR A 594 -0.90 -18.45 16.71
CA THR A 594 -2.03 -18.71 17.62
C THR A 594 -3.42 -18.61 16.97
N VAL A 595 -3.58 -17.89 15.86
CA VAL A 595 -4.92 -17.64 15.27
C VAL A 595 -5.19 -18.52 14.05
N HIS A 596 -4.33 -18.44 13.04
CA HIS A 596 -4.50 -19.14 11.77
C HIS A 596 -3.68 -20.44 11.70
N GLY A 597 -2.47 -20.45 12.29
CA GLY A 597 -1.53 -21.55 12.16
C GLY A 597 -0.71 -21.49 10.86
N THR A 598 0.31 -22.36 10.78
CA THR A 598 1.23 -22.48 9.64
C THR A 598 0.93 -23.71 8.79
N ASN A 599 -0.29 -23.78 8.27
CA ASN A 599 -0.86 -24.98 7.62
C ASN A 599 -0.20 -25.35 6.27
N ASN A 600 0.71 -24.52 5.76
CA ASN A 600 1.46 -24.78 4.55
C ASN A 600 2.89 -24.20 4.66
N GLY A 601 3.75 -24.59 3.72
CA GLY A 601 5.17 -24.18 3.74
C GLY A 601 5.39 -22.67 3.58
N LEU A 602 4.50 -21.93 2.90
CA LEU A 602 4.62 -20.49 2.73
C LEU A 602 4.40 -19.77 4.08
N LEU A 603 3.33 -20.13 4.79
CA LEU A 603 3.02 -19.61 6.12
C LEU A 603 4.13 -19.95 7.13
N ARG A 604 4.66 -21.18 7.06
CA ARG A 604 5.77 -21.62 7.90
C ARG A 604 7.05 -20.83 7.62
N ALA A 605 7.37 -20.55 6.35
CA ALA A 605 8.53 -19.74 6.00
C ALA A 605 8.43 -18.32 6.59
N VAL A 606 7.26 -17.67 6.48
CA VAL A 606 7.03 -16.34 7.08
C VAL A 606 7.11 -16.38 8.61
N SER A 607 6.50 -17.37 9.26
CA SER A 607 6.53 -17.50 10.73
C SER A 607 7.95 -17.69 11.29
N LEU A 608 8.83 -18.35 10.53
CA LEU A 608 10.24 -18.51 10.90
C LEU A 608 11.04 -17.22 10.63
N ASP A 609 10.96 -16.68 9.42
CA ASP A 609 11.76 -15.50 9.03
C ASP A 609 11.38 -14.24 9.83
N ILE A 610 10.10 -14.08 10.24
CA ILE A 610 9.64 -12.89 10.98
C ILE A 610 10.13 -12.84 12.44
N LYS A 611 10.71 -13.94 12.94
CA LYS A 611 11.27 -14.05 14.29
C LYS A 611 12.78 -13.81 14.33
N GLU A 612 13.40 -13.62 13.17
CA GLU A 612 14.84 -13.39 13.06
C GLU A 612 15.15 -11.89 13.17
N ASP A 613 15.86 -11.49 14.22
CA ASP A 613 16.19 -10.09 14.51
C ASP A 613 16.99 -9.43 13.38
N LEU A 614 17.88 -10.19 12.72
CA LEU A 614 18.63 -9.71 11.55
C LEU A 614 17.70 -9.34 10.38
N TYR A 615 16.67 -10.16 10.11
CA TYR A 615 15.74 -9.88 9.02
C TYR A 615 14.82 -8.71 9.37
N LEU A 616 14.41 -8.60 10.63
CA LEU A 616 13.66 -7.46 11.15
C LEU A 616 14.48 -6.17 11.13
N ALA A 617 15.80 -6.23 11.40
CA ALA A 617 16.71 -5.09 11.26
C ALA A 617 16.76 -4.60 9.81
N GLY A 618 16.78 -5.51 8.83
CA GLY A 618 16.66 -5.16 7.42
C GLY A 618 15.32 -4.50 7.08
N CYS A 619 14.21 -5.05 7.57
CA CYS A 619 12.89 -4.45 7.40
C CYS A 619 12.80 -3.03 8.02
N LYS A 620 13.35 -2.83 9.24
CA LYS A 620 13.42 -1.53 9.90
C LYS A 620 14.28 -0.55 9.10
N SER A 621 15.46 -0.97 8.64
CA SER A 621 16.37 -0.15 7.83
C SER A 621 15.71 0.31 6.53
N PHE A 622 15.04 -0.61 5.82
CA PHE A 622 14.26 -0.27 4.62
C PHE A 622 13.08 0.65 4.92
N GLY A 623 12.39 0.46 6.04
CA GLY A 623 11.31 1.34 6.46
C GLY A 623 11.78 2.76 6.79
N LEU A 624 12.93 2.91 7.46
CA LEU A 624 13.55 4.20 7.75
C LEU A 624 13.96 4.91 6.44
N ILE A 625 14.62 4.20 5.53
CA ILE A 625 14.94 4.72 4.19
C ILE A 625 13.65 5.12 3.45
N SER A 626 12.58 4.33 3.56
CA SER A 626 11.27 4.65 2.98
C SER A 626 10.74 6.01 3.44
N LYS A 627 10.76 6.24 4.75
CA LYS A 627 10.15 7.43 5.35
C LYS A 627 11.03 8.68 5.26
N LEU A 628 12.34 8.52 5.35
CA LEU A 628 13.28 9.64 5.49
C LEU A 628 14.07 9.96 4.22
N ILE A 629 14.17 9.03 3.26
CA ILE A 629 14.95 9.24 2.03
C ILE A 629 14.07 9.04 0.80
N THR A 630 13.62 7.82 0.54
CA THR A 630 13.01 7.48 -0.75
C THR A 630 11.60 8.03 -0.90
N GLY A 631 10.80 8.07 0.16
CA GLY A 631 9.48 8.69 0.16
C GLY A 631 9.51 10.20 -0.10
N PRO A 632 10.31 10.98 0.64
CA PRO A 632 10.48 12.42 0.34
C PRO A 632 11.05 12.66 -1.06
N LEU A 633 12.07 11.91 -1.48
CA LEU A 633 12.66 12.03 -2.82
C LEU A 633 11.62 11.75 -3.92
N TRP A 634 10.79 10.74 -3.74
CA TRP A 634 9.68 10.44 -4.66
C TRP A 634 8.74 11.63 -4.81
N ARG A 635 8.29 12.21 -3.69
CA ARG A 635 7.36 13.36 -3.72
C ARG A 635 7.97 14.56 -4.43
N LEU A 636 9.27 14.79 -4.26
CA LEU A 636 9.99 15.84 -4.98
C LEU A 636 10.05 15.54 -6.49
N LEU A 637 10.29 14.29 -6.87
CA LEU A 637 10.33 13.86 -8.27
C LEU A 637 8.98 13.97 -8.99
N GLU A 638 7.87 13.74 -8.28
CA GLU A 638 6.51 13.92 -8.81
C GLU A 638 6.02 15.36 -8.72
N SER A 639 6.68 16.21 -7.93
CA SER A 639 6.25 17.58 -7.77
C SER A 639 6.40 18.36 -9.08
N PRO A 640 5.43 19.22 -9.43
CA PRO A 640 5.54 20.05 -10.62
C PRO A 640 6.68 21.06 -10.43
N GLY A 641 7.66 21.05 -11.34
CA GLY A 641 8.81 21.95 -11.27
C GLY A 641 9.73 21.78 -12.48
N HIS A 642 10.84 22.51 -12.49
CA HIS A 642 11.91 22.33 -13.47
C HIS A 642 12.88 21.23 -12.99
N ILE A 643 13.33 20.33 -13.87
CA ILE A 643 14.20 19.20 -13.49
C ILE A 643 15.51 19.64 -12.79
N LEU A 644 16.05 20.80 -13.18
CA LEU A 644 17.27 21.35 -12.58
C LEU A 644 17.10 21.75 -11.11
N GLU A 645 15.88 22.00 -10.65
CA GLU A 645 15.60 22.24 -9.23
C GLU A 645 15.94 21.00 -8.37
N MET A 646 16.00 19.80 -8.98
CA MET A 646 16.42 18.58 -8.30
C MET A 646 17.89 18.56 -7.92
N ASN A 647 18.75 19.37 -8.56
CA ASN A 647 20.19 19.39 -8.30
C ASN A 647 20.49 19.64 -6.81
N LYS A 648 19.81 20.62 -6.19
CA LYS A 648 20.00 20.95 -4.77
C LYS A 648 19.64 19.78 -3.87
N PHE A 649 18.54 19.09 -4.17
CA PHE A 649 18.05 17.97 -3.37
C PHE A 649 18.93 16.74 -3.54
N TYR A 650 19.41 16.48 -4.75
CA TYR A 650 20.38 15.43 -5.00
C TYR A 650 21.69 15.65 -4.24
N LYS A 651 22.20 16.89 -4.23
CA LYS A 651 23.37 17.25 -3.44
C LYS A 651 23.13 17.05 -1.95
N GLN A 652 22.00 17.52 -1.41
CA GLN A 652 21.62 17.32 -0.01
C GLN A 652 21.62 15.84 0.38
N VAL A 653 21.02 14.99 -0.43
CA VAL A 653 20.99 13.53 -0.20
C VAL A 653 22.40 12.96 -0.23
N ILE A 654 23.24 13.30 -1.21
CA ILE A 654 24.62 12.80 -1.28
C ILE A 654 25.46 13.24 -0.09
N ASP A 655 25.43 14.52 0.25
CA ASP A 655 26.20 15.06 1.38
C ASP A 655 25.81 14.35 2.70
N PHE A 656 24.51 14.13 2.89
CA PHE A 656 23.99 13.39 4.05
C PHE A 656 24.49 11.94 4.07
N LEU A 657 24.40 11.23 2.94
CA LEU A 657 24.83 9.83 2.85
C LEU A 657 26.33 9.70 3.10
N VAL A 658 27.17 10.54 2.47
CA VAL A 658 28.62 10.55 2.67
C VAL A 658 28.96 10.76 4.14
N LYS A 659 28.32 11.75 4.79
CA LYS A 659 28.53 11.99 6.21
C LYS A 659 28.09 10.78 7.04
N GLY A 660 26.91 10.23 6.78
CA GLY A 660 26.33 9.10 7.53
C GLY A 660 27.13 7.80 7.43
N VAL A 661 27.89 7.59 6.36
CA VAL A 661 28.81 6.44 6.24
C VAL A 661 29.91 6.50 7.30
N SER A 662 30.46 7.70 7.56
CA SER A 662 31.60 7.89 8.48
C SER A 662 31.20 8.30 9.90
N ASP A 663 30.04 8.92 10.06
CA ASP A 663 29.55 9.48 11.31
C ASP A 663 28.46 8.56 11.92
N THR A 664 28.88 7.73 12.87
CA THR A 664 27.95 6.84 13.59
C THR A 664 26.91 7.62 14.38
N GLU A 665 27.21 8.82 14.89
CA GLU A 665 26.23 9.63 15.62
C GLU A 665 25.11 10.09 14.68
N LEU A 666 25.44 10.49 13.45
CA LEU A 666 24.45 10.81 12.42
C LEU A 666 23.61 9.59 12.05
N ALA A 667 24.22 8.41 11.89
CA ALA A 667 23.49 7.18 11.59
C ALA A 667 22.51 6.81 12.73
N VAL A 668 22.91 6.99 13.99
CA VAL A 668 22.04 6.79 15.16
C VAL A 668 20.88 7.81 15.16
N LYS A 669 21.17 9.09 14.91
CA LYS A 669 20.13 10.13 14.80
C LYS A 669 19.14 9.86 13.66
N PHE A 670 19.61 9.35 12.53
CA PHE A 670 18.75 8.89 11.45
C PHE A 670 17.85 7.72 11.88
N CYS A 671 18.41 6.73 12.58
CA CYS A 671 17.64 5.59 13.09
C CYS A 671 16.57 6.00 14.12
N ASN A 672 16.85 7.06 14.88
CA ASN A 672 15.92 7.67 15.83
C ASN A 672 14.94 8.67 15.17
N GLY A 673 15.07 8.88 13.85
CA GLY A 673 14.24 9.80 13.07
C GLY A 673 14.34 11.26 13.51
N THR A 674 15.51 11.69 14.01
CA THR A 674 15.79 13.08 14.36
C THR A 674 16.57 13.82 13.27
N GLU A 675 17.14 13.08 12.32
CA GLU A 675 17.94 13.62 11.22
C GLU A 675 17.49 12.99 9.90
N SER A 676 17.44 13.79 8.84
CA SER A 676 17.12 13.34 7.48
C SER A 676 17.85 14.24 6.46
N PRO A 677 18.04 13.80 5.21
CA PRO A 677 18.67 14.62 4.18
C PRO A 677 17.82 15.82 3.73
N PHE A 678 16.54 15.89 4.11
CA PHE A 678 15.62 16.93 3.66
C PHE A 678 15.23 17.86 4.81
N ASP A 679 15.12 19.16 4.50
CA ASP A 679 14.66 20.20 5.42
C ASP A 679 13.13 20.19 5.59
N THR A 680 12.53 19.01 5.66
CA THR A 680 11.08 18.85 5.87
C THR A 680 10.85 18.38 7.29
N ASP A 681 9.96 19.06 8.01
CA ASP A 681 9.60 18.67 9.37
C ASP A 681 9.14 17.22 9.39
N ILE A 682 9.82 16.41 10.19
CA ILE A 682 9.47 15.01 10.38
C ILE A 682 8.14 14.99 11.14
N SER A 683 7.07 14.63 10.45
CA SER A 683 5.72 14.66 11.01
C SER A 683 5.64 13.85 12.30
N THR A 684 5.31 14.52 13.39
CA THR A 684 5.11 13.89 14.69
C THR A 684 3.86 13.03 14.73
N ASP A 685 2.98 13.10 13.72
CA ASP A 685 1.71 12.35 13.67
C ASP A 685 1.81 11.05 12.85
N ASP A 686 2.95 10.79 12.21
CA ASP A 686 3.17 9.57 11.43
C ASP A 686 3.39 8.36 12.36
N LYS A 687 2.29 7.68 12.69
CA LYS A 687 2.26 6.46 13.53
C LYS A 687 3.20 5.36 13.02
N LEU A 688 3.48 5.29 11.72
CA LEU A 688 4.36 4.28 11.13
C LEU A 688 5.83 4.65 11.37
N LEU A 689 6.18 5.93 11.21
CA LEU A 689 7.51 6.40 11.55
C LEU A 689 7.78 6.29 13.05
N GLN A 690 6.79 6.63 13.90
CA GLN A 690 6.89 6.47 15.35
C GLN A 690 7.19 5.01 15.77
N ASP A 691 6.61 4.02 15.09
CA ASP A 691 6.91 2.60 15.36
C ASP A 691 8.32 2.20 14.92
N LEU A 692 8.81 2.77 13.82
CA LEU A 692 10.18 2.55 13.34
C LEU A 692 11.22 3.13 14.30
N VAL A 693 11.03 4.37 14.76
CA VAL A 693 12.03 5.08 15.59
C VAL A 693 11.98 4.69 17.07
N LYS A 694 10.98 3.89 17.46
CA LYS A 694 10.89 3.36 18.83
C LYS A 694 12.10 2.45 19.10
N GLU A 695 12.75 2.70 20.23
CA GLU A 695 13.90 1.94 20.70
C GLU A 695 13.57 0.46 20.84
N ASN A 696 14.42 -0.37 20.24
CA ASN A 696 14.39 -1.82 20.31
C ASN A 696 15.84 -2.32 20.40
N THR A 697 16.32 -2.53 21.62
CA THR A 697 17.73 -2.86 21.91
C THR A 697 18.26 -4.06 21.13
N ASP A 698 17.42 -5.05 20.85
CA ASP A 698 17.84 -6.30 20.20
C ASP A 698 18.07 -6.12 18.70
N VAL A 699 17.29 -5.22 18.08
CA VAL A 699 17.32 -4.96 16.63
C VAL A 699 18.22 -3.76 16.30
N ASP A 700 18.23 -2.72 17.15
CA ASP A 700 18.88 -1.44 16.87
C ASP A 700 20.41 -1.54 16.79
N ALA A 701 21.00 -2.49 17.54
CA ALA A 701 22.43 -2.79 17.45
C ALA A 701 22.86 -3.27 16.05
N ILE A 702 21.94 -3.87 15.29
CA ILE A 702 22.15 -4.35 13.92
C ILE A 702 21.77 -3.27 12.90
N VAL A 703 20.70 -2.51 13.16
CA VAL A 703 20.17 -1.48 12.24
C VAL A 703 21.20 -0.40 11.94
N VAL A 704 21.93 0.12 12.93
CA VAL A 704 22.90 1.21 12.72
C VAL A 704 23.99 0.82 11.69
N PRO A 705 24.80 -0.25 11.89
CA PRO A 705 25.81 -0.63 10.90
C PRO A 705 25.20 -1.05 9.55
N MET A 706 23.99 -1.61 9.55
CA MET A 706 23.27 -1.96 8.33
C MET A 706 22.88 -0.71 7.52
N VAL A 707 22.34 0.32 8.17
CA VAL A 707 22.00 1.61 7.55
C VAL A 707 23.23 2.29 6.98
N GLN A 708 24.37 2.27 7.68
CA GLN A 708 25.63 2.82 7.16
C GLN A 708 26.10 2.10 5.89
N ASN A 709 25.99 0.77 5.84
CA ASN A 709 26.28 -0.02 4.64
C ASN A 709 25.32 0.31 3.48
N LEU A 710 24.03 0.51 3.78
CA LEU A 710 23.05 0.96 2.79
C LEU A 710 23.35 2.38 2.32
N PHE A 711 23.77 3.29 3.20
CA PHE A 711 24.16 4.66 2.81
C PHE A 711 25.32 4.66 1.83
N GLN A 712 26.34 3.83 2.06
CA GLN A 712 27.46 3.69 1.14
C GLN A 712 26.99 3.22 -0.24
N ALA A 713 26.15 2.19 -0.28
CA ALA A 713 25.64 1.64 -1.54
C ALA A 713 24.77 2.66 -2.32
N ILE A 714 23.92 3.41 -1.63
CA ILE A 714 23.11 4.46 -2.23
C ILE A 714 24.01 5.60 -2.74
N HIS A 715 24.97 6.05 -1.93
CA HIS A 715 25.90 7.11 -2.31
C HIS A 715 26.68 6.73 -3.59
N GLU A 716 27.28 5.55 -3.64
CA GLU A 716 28.02 5.07 -4.82
C GLU A 716 27.16 5.05 -6.09
N LEU A 717 25.88 4.65 -5.95
CA LEU A 717 24.93 4.66 -7.06
C LEU A 717 24.63 6.09 -7.51
N LEU A 718 24.25 6.97 -6.58
CA LEU A 718 23.83 8.34 -6.88
C LEU A 718 24.99 9.12 -7.52
N SER A 719 26.18 9.09 -6.90
CA SER A 719 27.37 9.77 -7.42
C SER A 719 27.74 9.36 -8.85
N ARG A 720 27.37 8.13 -9.26
CA ARG A 720 27.57 7.65 -10.63
C ARG A 720 26.42 8.00 -11.58
N LEU A 721 25.16 7.84 -11.14
CA LEU A 721 24.01 7.97 -12.03
C LEU A 721 23.61 9.42 -12.28
N ILE A 722 23.75 10.30 -11.29
CA ILE A 722 23.31 11.69 -11.39
C ILE A 722 24.50 12.66 -11.43
N ILE A 723 25.67 12.20 -11.87
CA ILE A 723 26.90 13.00 -11.92
C ILE A 723 26.70 14.35 -12.64
N ASP A 724 25.89 14.38 -13.70
CA ASP A 724 25.59 15.61 -14.45
C ASP A 724 24.81 16.65 -13.61
N HIS A 725 24.10 16.22 -12.58
CA HIS A 725 23.29 17.06 -11.68
C HIS A 725 24.03 17.45 -10.38
N LEU A 726 25.30 17.07 -10.23
CA LEU A 726 26.12 17.34 -9.05
C LEU A 726 27.18 18.40 -9.34
N PRO A 727 27.80 19.03 -8.31
CA PRO A 727 28.83 20.05 -8.52
C PRO A 727 29.90 19.65 -9.54
N GLY A 728 30.10 20.48 -10.56
CA GLY A 728 31.01 20.22 -11.69
C GLY A 728 30.41 19.38 -12.83
N GLY A 729 29.18 18.90 -12.69
CA GLY A 729 28.41 18.22 -13.73
C GLY A 729 27.75 19.19 -14.72
N THR A 730 27.39 18.66 -15.88
CA THR A 730 26.87 19.40 -17.05
C THR A 730 25.66 20.30 -16.73
N PHE A 731 24.85 19.93 -15.74
CA PHE A 731 23.57 20.59 -15.42
C PHE A 731 23.56 21.29 -14.07
N TRP A 732 24.66 21.29 -13.30
CA TRP A 732 24.69 21.84 -11.93
C TRP A 732 24.43 23.34 -11.87
N GLU A 733 25.17 24.09 -12.70
CA GLU A 733 25.04 25.52 -12.94
C GLU A 733 24.89 25.71 -14.45
N PRO A 734 23.67 25.49 -14.98
CA PRO A 734 23.44 25.62 -16.40
C PRO A 734 23.51 27.09 -16.80
N ASP A 735 24.28 27.38 -17.84
CA ASP A 735 24.43 28.71 -18.46
C ASP A 735 23.12 29.25 -19.04
#